data_AF-T1GUZ0-F1
#
_entry.id   AF-T1GUZ0-F1
#
_cell.length_a   1.000
_cell.length_b   1.000
_cell.length_c   1.000
_cell.angle_alpha   90.00
_cell.angle_beta   90.00
_cell.angle_gamma   90.00
#
_symmetry.space_group_name_H-M   'P 1'
#
loop_
_entity.id
_entity.type
_entity.pdbx_description
1 polymer ?
#
loop_
_entity_poly.entity_id
_entity_poly.type
_entity_poly.pdbx_seq_one_letter_code
_entity_poly.pdbx_strand_id
1 'polypeptide(L)'
;MKTLLSQNENFQKQILTKDEAIERLEEKVKSLDSEVLQAELAKKVEEIKELTKKLTEIEDYRTELAKLKAIIKENEAKISEEKTEQMSAQEKKELEIVEMKEEISQLSSELTSYQTKINSLEEDLSKTRQLKEEIEKSVEDLKTQNDLEKEKCTSLETKVANLENVLGKLSSDQENSGAECEKLNLEINSLRKEILEQTSEIQTKVAEIEQLKTELETSQTNSSSIKDSLEKIKEESTAQMKVLQDALEAKGKEFEVASKEIRMLKLDLEEGKSSYESLKNTLEGSSQETVKHYEAKLCELQSSKAVSEQEVQQMLEKLSKINEDFSKEKEERSEAVIQIEELQKSLKEKEDKLKLLSEKALTTSQSAEITDISKKLQASLEEVKNFSTESSELKKKLEDLNNQHKEKEESLSKKVLEFDELTRKFQALNTKCESLVEQNAAVQKDLESSRNSSSDSNAEISKLSADLTAKQNAYQELLDKTTAEQISLQTQIQETHQKNNSLLSEIADLKISHAQNLEKTVALNEKALKDLKDQFEEEKKHLHESLEKVESLKLSGDENVKTLETMVKALQSEVENYAKNLNEKEKEWTSKEESLMSDLKGKGDSESAFQNKVVSLSDEITSLKQKLAEKDEHLKTKEAELTKVSSEKHNLEKELNDEISKKSLESGELQASLSKLQLDLESKDKKISEFEEKLKSSEEELKKSGEKMVENESAALKKYDELENHMKMVEAANFELAAKVSQLNEDLQKAEAEKVDIESNLELFQLEADKANKELHEKQENLLKECETLKLSGAEGTKAAQDLIEKNSAVLKECEELKETISKKDSEISSLSSKVDSLSTEIDSLKKNSSEKIGETEKKLIEAQNEKESLSKIVSELKEVLGKKDNELKALNEDNDVMKQLMQNEEEIQGQLEKYQEMAQEHGHCANHIKELQKSVKNSEEIAKKFERELLETKLKLQSLEKLQLNNNEYSKTEGQSEDMQKKNDTLKAKVEALEQGPIDFTKKNLFEITKRKPAPRKFCDICDEFDLHETEDCPKQSSDSPVPFEQPGEKKERKIPEPRKYCESCEVFGHEVGECPDDEFF
;
A
#
# COMPACT_ATOMS: atom_id res chain seq x y z
N MET A 1 163.77 100.51 -29.07
CA MET A 1 163.77 99.04 -29.30
C MET A 1 163.74 98.22 -28.01
N LYS A 2 164.63 98.42 -27.02
CA LYS A 2 164.59 97.70 -25.73
C LYS A 2 163.26 97.83 -24.94
N THR A 3 162.62 99.00 -24.95
CA THR A 3 161.33 99.23 -24.26
C THR A 3 160.19 98.42 -24.87
N LEU A 4 160.19 98.24 -26.19
CA LEU A 4 159.15 97.47 -26.90
C LEU A 4 159.29 95.96 -26.66
N LEU A 5 160.51 95.44 -26.54
CA LEU A 5 160.75 94.03 -26.22
C LEU A 5 160.31 93.70 -24.79
N SER A 6 160.61 94.56 -23.82
CA SER A 6 160.15 94.38 -22.43
C SER A 6 158.63 94.48 -22.29
N GLN A 7 157.98 95.38 -23.05
CA GLN A 7 156.52 95.44 -23.11
C GLN A 7 155.92 94.17 -23.74
N ASN A 8 156.54 93.64 -24.80
CA ASN A 8 156.07 92.40 -25.44
C ASN A 8 156.22 91.17 -24.54
N GLU A 9 157.34 91.04 -23.80
CA GLU A 9 157.49 89.97 -22.81
C GLU A 9 156.49 90.08 -21.66
N ASN A 10 156.17 91.31 -21.23
CA ASN A 10 155.16 91.53 -20.18
C ASN A 10 153.74 91.20 -20.70
N PHE A 11 153.42 91.55 -21.95
CA PHE A 11 152.16 91.15 -22.57
C PHE A 11 152.07 89.63 -22.78
N GLN A 12 153.15 88.97 -23.21
CA GLN A 12 153.16 87.50 -23.33
C GLN A 12 152.97 86.80 -21.98
N LYS A 13 153.58 87.30 -20.90
CA LYS A 13 153.32 86.78 -19.54
C LYS A 13 151.88 87.04 -19.08
N GLN A 14 151.31 88.20 -19.39
CA GLN A 14 149.90 88.48 -19.09
C GLN A 14 148.92 87.64 -19.93
N ILE A 15 149.29 87.27 -21.15
CA ILE A 15 148.49 86.38 -22.00
C ILE A 15 148.56 84.96 -21.44
N LEU A 16 149.75 84.43 -21.15
CA LEU A 16 149.91 83.10 -20.54
C LEU A 16 149.16 82.98 -19.21
N THR A 17 149.23 83.98 -18.32
CA THR A 17 148.47 83.93 -17.06
C THR A 17 146.97 84.03 -17.27
N LYS A 18 146.51 84.70 -18.34
CA LYS A 18 145.09 84.73 -18.71
C LYS A 18 144.65 83.42 -19.35
N ASP A 19 145.47 82.80 -20.19
CA ASP A 19 145.18 81.51 -20.82
C ASP A 19 145.12 80.39 -19.75
N GLU A 20 146.05 80.38 -18.79
CA GLU A 20 146.00 79.48 -17.63
C GLU A 20 144.75 79.72 -16.75
N ALA A 21 144.29 80.97 -16.64
CA ALA A 21 143.06 81.29 -15.91
C ALA A 21 141.80 80.88 -16.67
N ILE A 22 141.80 81.01 -18.01
CA ILE A 22 140.72 80.55 -18.89
C ILE A 22 140.63 79.03 -18.84
N GLU A 23 141.75 78.32 -18.94
CA GLU A 23 141.77 76.85 -18.90
C GLU A 23 141.23 76.32 -17.55
N ARG A 24 141.62 76.94 -16.42
CA ARG A 24 141.04 76.61 -15.11
C ARG A 24 139.55 76.92 -15.00
N LEU A 25 139.08 78.01 -15.63
CA LEU A 25 137.66 78.35 -15.65
C LEU A 25 136.87 77.38 -16.54
N GLU A 26 137.40 77.00 -17.69
CA GLU A 26 136.79 76.00 -18.59
C GLU A 26 136.69 74.63 -17.91
N GLU A 27 137.73 74.21 -17.19
CA GLU A 27 137.73 72.95 -16.44
C GLU A 27 136.71 72.98 -15.29
N LYS A 28 136.60 74.13 -14.60
CA LYS A 28 135.61 74.33 -13.52
C LYS A 28 134.18 74.44 -14.05
N VAL A 29 133.96 75.04 -15.22
CA VAL A 29 132.65 75.07 -15.89
C VAL A 29 132.25 73.68 -16.34
N LYS A 30 133.15 72.88 -16.92
CA LYS A 30 132.88 71.47 -17.27
C LYS A 30 132.55 70.61 -16.04
N SER A 31 133.26 70.80 -14.93
CA SER A 31 132.97 70.11 -13.67
C SER A 31 131.59 70.52 -13.12
N LEU A 32 131.27 71.82 -13.11
CA LEU A 32 129.98 72.31 -12.64
C LEU A 32 128.82 71.87 -13.54
N ASP A 33 128.99 71.88 -14.87
CA ASP A 33 127.99 71.38 -15.81
C ASP A 33 127.74 69.87 -15.60
N SER A 34 128.80 69.09 -15.38
CA SER A 34 128.68 67.65 -15.07
C SER A 34 127.98 67.40 -13.72
N GLU A 35 128.28 68.17 -12.68
CA GLU A 35 127.65 68.05 -11.37
C GLU A 35 126.16 68.48 -11.41
N VAL A 36 125.84 69.54 -12.13
CA VAL A 36 124.45 70.00 -12.32
C VAL A 36 123.65 68.96 -13.11
N LEU A 37 124.21 68.41 -14.20
CA LEU A 37 123.58 67.33 -14.97
C LEU A 37 123.37 66.07 -14.12
N GLN A 38 124.34 65.67 -13.29
CA GLN A 38 124.19 64.51 -12.39
C GLN A 38 123.16 64.76 -11.30
N ALA A 39 123.11 65.96 -10.72
CA ALA A 39 122.10 66.31 -9.71
C ALA A 39 120.69 66.34 -10.29
N GLU A 40 120.52 66.87 -11.51
CA GLU A 40 119.24 66.92 -12.20
C GLU A 40 118.77 65.52 -12.65
N LEU A 41 119.70 64.67 -13.12
CA LEU A 41 119.43 63.27 -13.42
C LEU A 41 119.02 62.48 -12.17
N ALA A 42 119.72 62.68 -11.04
CA ALA A 42 119.39 62.02 -9.78
C ALA A 42 118.00 62.43 -9.27
N LYS A 43 117.63 63.71 -9.39
CA LYS A 43 116.29 64.20 -9.06
C LYS A 43 115.21 63.56 -9.94
N LYS A 44 115.47 63.42 -11.24
CA LYS A 44 114.55 62.75 -12.18
C LYS A 44 114.41 61.27 -11.92
N VAL A 45 115.50 60.58 -11.55
CA VAL A 45 115.46 59.16 -11.15
C VAL A 45 114.62 58.98 -9.89
N GLU A 46 114.73 59.88 -8.91
CA GLU A 46 113.92 59.80 -7.69
C GLU A 46 112.43 60.09 -7.97
N GLU A 47 112.12 61.08 -8.82
CA GLU A 47 110.75 61.31 -9.32
C GLU A 47 110.19 60.07 -10.05
N ILE A 48 111.01 59.39 -10.86
CA ILE A 48 110.62 58.16 -11.56
C ILE A 48 110.38 57.01 -10.57
N LYS A 49 111.20 56.84 -9.54
CA LYS A 49 110.97 55.82 -8.50
C LYS A 49 109.67 56.06 -7.74
N GLU A 50 109.41 57.31 -7.37
CA GLU A 50 108.16 57.69 -6.69
C GLU A 50 106.93 57.44 -7.57
N LEU A 51 107.02 57.75 -8.86
CA LEU A 51 105.98 57.42 -9.85
C LEU A 51 105.83 55.91 -10.06
N THR A 52 106.92 55.16 -10.04
CA THR A 52 106.90 53.69 -10.16
C THR A 52 106.22 53.06 -8.95
N LYS A 53 106.49 53.56 -7.73
CA LYS A 53 105.81 53.12 -6.50
C LYS A 53 104.31 53.40 -6.53
N LYS A 54 103.91 54.57 -7.02
CA LYS A 54 102.48 54.90 -7.22
C LYS A 54 101.83 54.03 -8.28
N LEU A 55 102.55 53.67 -9.34
CA LEU A 55 102.07 52.74 -10.36
C LEU A 55 101.85 51.33 -9.78
N THR A 56 102.75 50.84 -8.94
CA THR A 56 102.58 49.54 -8.26
C THR A 56 101.39 49.57 -7.30
N GLU A 57 101.20 50.65 -6.53
CA GLU A 57 100.03 50.80 -5.65
C GLU A 57 98.71 50.83 -6.47
N ILE A 58 98.70 51.49 -7.64
CA ILE A 58 97.54 51.48 -8.54
C ILE A 58 97.27 50.09 -9.10
N GLU A 59 98.31 49.30 -9.41
CA GLU A 59 98.16 47.91 -9.83
C GLU A 59 97.57 47.04 -8.72
N ASP A 60 98.05 47.19 -7.47
CA ASP A 60 97.48 46.51 -6.32
C ASP A 60 95.99 46.83 -6.15
N TYR A 61 95.61 48.11 -6.19
CA TYR A 61 94.19 48.52 -6.15
C TYR A 61 93.39 47.99 -7.34
N ARG A 62 93.97 47.87 -8.53
CA ARG A 62 93.32 47.25 -9.69
C ARG A 62 93.06 45.76 -9.46
N THR A 63 94.00 45.05 -8.83
CA THR A 63 93.80 43.64 -8.50
C THR A 63 92.73 43.45 -7.41
N GLU A 64 92.68 44.32 -6.40
CA GLU A 64 91.62 44.30 -5.39
C GLU A 64 90.25 44.63 -6.00
N LEU A 65 90.16 45.63 -6.87
CA LEU A 65 88.94 45.94 -7.62
C LEU A 65 88.49 44.77 -8.49
N ALA A 66 89.43 44.03 -9.10
CA ALA A 66 89.09 42.84 -9.87
C ALA A 66 88.53 41.73 -8.98
N LYS A 67 89.11 41.50 -7.80
CA LYS A 67 88.60 40.54 -6.80
C LYS A 67 87.20 40.94 -6.30
N LEU A 68 87.00 42.21 -5.97
CA LEU A 68 85.69 42.72 -5.53
C LEU A 68 84.64 42.59 -6.64
N LYS A 69 84.99 42.87 -7.89
CA LYS A 69 84.09 42.66 -9.04
C LYS A 69 83.73 41.18 -9.23
N ALA A 70 84.68 40.27 -9.02
CA ALA A 70 84.41 38.84 -9.09
C ALA A 70 83.44 38.39 -7.99
N ILE A 71 83.64 38.88 -6.75
CA ILE A 71 82.74 38.60 -5.61
C ILE A 71 81.33 39.19 -5.87
N ILE A 72 81.24 40.41 -6.40
CA ILE A 72 79.95 41.01 -6.76
C ILE A 72 79.23 40.15 -7.81
N LYS A 73 79.94 39.72 -8.85
CA LYS A 73 79.36 38.85 -9.89
C LYS A 73 78.90 37.50 -9.35
N GLU A 74 79.64 36.91 -8.41
CA GLU A 74 79.25 35.68 -7.73
C GLU A 74 78.00 35.87 -6.86
N ASN A 75 77.92 36.99 -6.13
CA ASN A 75 76.74 37.31 -5.32
C ASN A 75 75.52 37.64 -6.17
N GLU A 76 75.69 38.34 -7.31
CA GLU A 76 74.61 38.58 -8.28
C GLU A 76 74.07 37.26 -8.84
N ALA A 77 74.93 36.29 -9.12
CA ALA A 77 74.52 34.96 -9.55
C ALA A 77 73.73 34.22 -8.45
N LYS A 78 74.23 34.22 -7.20
CA LYS A 78 73.53 33.61 -6.06
C LYS A 78 72.17 34.25 -5.78
N ILE A 79 72.08 35.58 -5.85
CA ILE A 79 70.81 36.31 -5.71
C ILE A 79 69.84 35.94 -6.83
N SER A 80 70.34 35.77 -8.06
CA SER A 80 69.50 35.34 -9.18
C SER A 80 68.97 33.92 -8.98
N GLU A 81 69.80 33.01 -8.48
CA GLU A 81 69.44 31.62 -8.20
C GLU A 81 68.41 31.53 -7.06
N GLU A 82 68.65 32.24 -5.95
CA GLU A 82 67.73 32.30 -4.81
C GLU A 82 66.40 32.94 -5.20
N LYS A 83 66.41 33.93 -6.09
CA LYS A 83 65.19 34.54 -6.65
C LYS A 83 64.42 33.55 -7.53
N THR A 84 65.09 32.74 -8.34
CA THR A 84 64.43 31.71 -9.15
C THR A 84 63.83 30.61 -8.29
N GLU A 85 64.54 30.17 -7.25
CA GLU A 85 64.01 29.21 -6.28
C GLU A 85 62.78 29.78 -5.55
N GLN A 86 62.86 31.04 -5.11
CA GLN A 86 61.73 31.71 -4.45
C GLN A 86 60.50 31.84 -5.35
N MET A 87 60.68 32.15 -6.65
CA MET A 87 59.55 32.17 -7.59
C MET A 87 58.96 30.77 -7.80
N SER A 88 59.79 29.74 -7.95
CA SER A 88 59.28 28.37 -8.10
C SER A 88 58.52 27.87 -6.85
N ALA A 89 59.00 28.25 -5.66
CA ALA A 89 58.33 27.93 -4.41
C ALA A 89 57.02 28.73 -4.25
N GLN A 90 56.97 29.96 -4.77
CA GLN A 90 55.75 30.76 -4.78
C GLN A 90 54.72 30.21 -5.77
N GLU A 91 55.12 29.84 -6.99
CA GLU A 91 54.26 29.21 -7.99
C GLU A 91 53.68 27.89 -7.45
N LYS A 92 54.48 27.08 -6.76
CA LYS A 92 53.99 25.85 -6.13
C LYS A 92 52.93 26.11 -5.05
N LYS A 93 53.13 27.13 -4.20
CA LYS A 93 52.14 27.52 -3.20
C LYS A 93 50.88 28.10 -3.82
N GLU A 94 51.00 28.85 -4.92
CA GLU A 94 49.84 29.35 -5.66
C GLU A 94 49.04 28.21 -6.28
N LEU A 95 49.70 27.16 -6.79
CA LEU A 95 49.05 25.96 -7.29
C LEU A 95 48.28 25.22 -6.18
N GLU A 96 48.90 24.99 -5.02
CA GLU A 96 48.26 24.37 -3.85
C GLU A 96 47.04 25.19 -3.37
N ILE A 97 47.11 26.53 -3.44
CA ILE A 97 45.98 27.41 -3.10
C ILE A 97 44.83 27.26 -4.11
N VAL A 98 45.14 27.06 -5.41
CA VAL A 98 44.11 26.84 -6.43
C VAL A 98 43.42 25.50 -6.20
N GLU A 99 44.18 24.43 -5.96
CA GLU A 99 43.64 23.09 -5.65
C GLU A 99 42.74 23.13 -4.41
N MET A 100 43.20 23.75 -3.30
CA MET A 100 42.37 23.91 -2.10
C MET A 100 41.10 24.73 -2.34
N LYS A 101 41.13 25.75 -3.23
CA LYS A 101 39.93 26.52 -3.58
C LYS A 101 38.94 25.70 -4.39
N GLU A 102 39.43 24.82 -5.25
CA GLU A 102 38.60 23.92 -6.07
C GLU A 102 37.92 22.86 -5.19
N GLU A 103 38.65 22.28 -4.22
CA GLU A 103 38.08 21.39 -3.20
C GLU A 103 37.02 22.11 -2.35
N ILE A 104 37.29 23.34 -1.90
CA ILE A 104 36.29 24.15 -1.17
C ILE A 104 35.05 24.41 -2.04
N SER A 105 35.23 24.67 -3.34
CA SER A 105 34.11 24.87 -4.27
C SER A 105 33.29 23.60 -4.44
N GLN A 106 33.93 22.43 -4.56
CA GLN A 106 33.24 21.14 -4.64
C GLN A 106 32.46 20.85 -3.36
N LEU A 107 33.09 20.95 -2.19
CA LEU A 107 32.43 20.77 -0.89
C LEU A 107 31.29 21.76 -0.67
N SER A 108 31.42 23.01 -1.14
CA SER A 108 30.33 23.99 -1.08
C SER A 108 29.15 23.58 -1.96
N SER A 109 29.40 23.02 -3.15
CA SER A 109 28.34 22.52 -4.03
C SER A 109 27.61 21.31 -3.42
N GLU A 110 28.36 20.40 -2.78
CA GLU A 110 27.79 19.26 -2.07
C GLU A 110 26.94 19.70 -0.89
N LEU A 111 27.42 20.66 -0.09
CA LEU A 111 26.65 21.28 0.99
C LEU A 111 25.34 21.90 0.49
N THR A 112 25.35 22.59 -0.65
CA THR A 112 24.12 23.12 -1.23
C THR A 112 23.16 22.03 -1.70
N SER A 113 23.68 20.93 -2.24
CA SER A 113 22.87 19.77 -2.64
C SER A 113 22.21 19.11 -1.41
N TYR A 114 22.99 18.87 -0.35
CA TYR A 114 22.47 18.35 0.92
C TYR A 114 21.44 19.29 1.56
N GLN A 115 21.68 20.61 1.53
CA GLN A 115 20.72 21.59 2.03
C GLN A 115 19.40 21.55 1.25
N THR A 116 19.47 21.39 -0.07
CA THR A 116 18.27 21.27 -0.92
C THR A 116 17.48 20.00 -0.57
N LYS A 117 18.19 18.91 -0.31
CA LYS A 117 17.58 17.63 0.10
C LYS A 117 16.95 17.70 1.48
N ILE A 118 17.61 18.37 2.43
CA ILE A 118 17.04 18.64 3.77
C ILE A 118 15.74 19.44 3.63
N ASN A 119 15.73 20.52 2.85
CA ASN A 119 14.53 21.33 2.65
C ASN A 119 13.37 20.51 2.05
N SER A 120 13.64 19.61 1.09
CA SER A 120 12.62 18.72 0.53
C SER A 120 12.07 17.74 1.58
N LEU A 121 12.94 17.17 2.41
CA LEU A 121 12.53 16.27 3.49
C LEU A 121 11.72 17.00 4.58
N GLU A 122 12.04 18.26 4.87
CA GLU A 122 11.27 19.10 5.79
C GLU A 122 9.87 19.41 5.24
N GLU A 123 9.74 19.63 3.93
CA GLU A 123 8.45 19.80 3.27
C GLU A 123 7.60 18.53 3.33
N ASP A 124 8.20 17.37 3.05
CA ASP A 124 7.51 16.07 3.15
C ASP A 124 7.11 15.75 4.60
N LEU A 125 7.95 16.09 5.58
CA LEU A 125 7.61 15.99 7.01
C LEU A 125 6.43 16.90 7.38
N SER A 126 6.34 18.09 6.80
CA SER A 126 5.21 19.00 7.01
C SER A 126 3.92 18.42 6.46
N LYS A 127 3.93 17.90 5.22
CA LYS A 127 2.78 17.22 4.60
C LYS A 127 2.34 16.00 5.42
N THR A 128 3.30 15.21 5.89
CA THR A 128 3.03 14.03 6.74
C THR A 128 2.38 14.44 8.07
N ARG A 129 2.80 15.56 8.69
CA ARG A 129 2.16 16.09 9.90
C ARG A 129 0.73 16.54 9.65
N GLN A 130 0.46 17.20 8.53
CA GLN A 130 -0.91 17.61 8.16
C GLN A 130 -1.82 16.40 7.96
N LEU A 131 -1.37 15.39 7.21
CA LEU A 131 -2.11 14.14 7.04
C LEU A 131 -2.38 13.44 8.37
N LYS A 132 -1.41 13.47 9.29
CA LYS A 132 -1.60 12.91 10.65
C LYS A 132 -2.70 13.66 11.42
N GLU A 133 -2.71 14.99 11.39
CA GLU A 133 -3.76 15.79 12.04
C GLU A 133 -5.15 15.53 11.43
N GLU A 134 -5.24 15.37 10.12
CA GLU A 134 -6.49 15.01 9.43
C GLU A 134 -6.99 13.62 9.83
N ILE A 135 -6.08 12.63 9.91
CA ILE A 135 -6.41 11.28 10.37
C ILE A 135 -6.86 11.30 11.83
N GLU A 136 -6.16 12.03 12.71
CA GLU A 136 -6.54 12.16 14.13
C GLU A 136 -7.94 12.77 14.27
N LYS A 137 -8.27 13.77 13.46
CA LYS A 137 -9.62 14.37 13.43
C LYS A 137 -10.68 13.37 12.95
N SER A 138 -10.41 12.62 11.89
CA SER A 138 -11.32 11.60 11.37
C SER A 138 -11.55 10.47 12.39
N VAL A 139 -10.51 10.08 13.14
CA VAL A 139 -10.61 9.09 14.22
C VAL A 139 -11.50 9.63 15.36
N GLU A 140 -11.36 10.90 15.73
CA GLU A 140 -12.22 11.52 16.75
C GLU A 140 -13.68 11.56 16.28
N ASP A 141 -13.94 11.95 15.03
CA ASP A 141 -15.28 11.94 14.43
C ASP A 141 -15.89 10.53 14.44
N LEU A 142 -15.15 9.50 14.01
CA LEU A 142 -15.60 8.10 14.06
C LEU A 142 -15.90 7.64 15.49
N LYS A 143 -15.13 8.11 16.46
CA LYS A 143 -15.33 7.78 17.88
C LYS A 143 -16.64 8.38 18.41
N THR A 144 -16.93 9.65 18.07
CA THR A 144 -18.21 10.27 18.42
C THR A 144 -19.40 9.57 17.76
N GLN A 145 -19.26 9.17 16.49
CA GLN A 145 -20.30 8.42 15.78
C GLN A 145 -20.52 7.04 16.41
N ASN A 146 -19.46 6.35 16.82
CA ASN A 146 -19.55 5.06 17.50
C ASN A 146 -20.24 5.19 18.87
N ASP A 147 -19.98 6.26 19.62
CA ASP A 147 -20.65 6.49 20.89
C ASP A 147 -22.15 6.83 20.71
N LEU A 148 -22.51 7.55 19.65
CA LEU A 148 -23.91 7.78 19.28
C LEU A 148 -24.61 6.47 18.88
N GLU A 149 -23.95 5.59 18.12
CA GLU A 149 -24.50 4.28 17.78
C GLU A 149 -24.63 3.35 18.99
N LYS A 150 -23.73 3.44 19.97
CA LYS A 150 -23.90 2.75 21.26
C LYS A 150 -25.13 3.24 22.01
N GLU A 151 -25.39 4.55 22.06
CA GLU A 151 -26.62 5.09 22.68
C GLU A 151 -27.88 4.61 21.95
N LYS A 152 -27.85 4.52 20.61
CA LYS A 152 -28.95 3.94 19.84
C LYS A 152 -29.14 2.45 20.16
N CYS A 153 -28.04 1.68 20.27
CA CYS A 153 -28.10 0.28 20.64
C CYS A 153 -28.71 0.09 22.04
N THR A 154 -28.30 0.87 23.04
CA THR A 154 -28.88 0.77 24.40
C THR A 154 -30.37 1.16 24.42
N SER A 155 -30.79 2.13 23.59
CA SER A 155 -32.21 2.47 23.40
C SER A 155 -33.00 1.34 22.76
N LEU A 156 -32.41 0.65 21.77
CA LEU A 156 -33.03 -0.51 21.13
C LEU A 156 -33.10 -1.70 22.09
N GLU A 157 -32.06 -1.96 22.86
CA GLU A 157 -32.04 -3.01 23.90
C GLU A 157 -33.13 -2.77 24.96
N THR A 158 -33.32 -1.53 25.41
CA THR A 158 -34.43 -1.20 26.32
C THR A 158 -35.80 -1.37 25.69
N LYS A 159 -35.96 -1.04 24.39
CA LYS A 159 -37.20 -1.31 23.66
C LYS A 159 -37.46 -2.82 23.51
N VAL A 160 -36.43 -3.61 23.21
CA VAL A 160 -36.53 -5.07 23.12
C VAL A 160 -36.92 -5.67 24.47
N ALA A 161 -36.28 -5.26 25.57
CA ALA A 161 -36.64 -5.71 26.91
C ALA A 161 -38.09 -5.36 27.29
N ASN A 162 -38.59 -4.20 26.85
CA ASN A 162 -39.99 -3.82 27.05
C ASN A 162 -40.94 -4.70 26.22
N LEU A 163 -40.60 -4.99 24.96
CA LEU A 163 -41.38 -5.89 24.11
C LEU A 163 -41.40 -7.33 24.63
N GLU A 164 -40.28 -7.83 25.16
CA GLU A 164 -40.19 -9.14 25.80
C GLU A 164 -41.09 -9.22 27.04
N ASN A 165 -41.15 -8.15 27.86
CA ASN A 165 -42.09 -8.08 28.99
C ASN A 165 -43.56 -8.08 28.53
N VAL A 166 -43.88 -7.39 27.43
CA VAL A 166 -45.25 -7.39 26.86
C VAL A 166 -45.61 -8.77 26.32
N LEU A 167 -44.69 -9.43 25.61
CA LEU A 167 -44.85 -10.80 25.14
C LEU A 167 -45.05 -11.79 26.31
N GLY A 168 -44.31 -11.64 27.40
CA GLY A 168 -44.49 -12.44 28.61
C GLY A 168 -45.89 -12.28 29.22
N LYS A 169 -46.43 -11.05 29.25
CA LYS A 169 -47.80 -10.81 29.71
C LYS A 169 -48.85 -11.42 28.78
N LEU A 170 -48.71 -11.23 27.47
CA LEU A 170 -49.62 -11.82 26.48
C LEU A 170 -49.61 -13.35 26.51
N SER A 171 -48.44 -13.96 26.75
CA SER A 171 -48.31 -15.40 26.94
C SER A 171 -49.05 -15.89 28.19
N SER A 172 -48.94 -15.16 29.30
CA SER A 172 -49.70 -15.43 30.54
C SER A 172 -51.21 -15.32 30.30
N ASP A 173 -51.65 -14.28 29.60
CA ASP A 173 -53.07 -14.07 29.30
C ASP A 173 -53.61 -15.15 28.35
N GLN A 174 -52.79 -15.62 27.40
CA GLN A 174 -53.12 -16.75 26.53
C GLN A 174 -53.24 -18.07 27.31
N GLU A 175 -52.35 -18.35 28.27
CA GLU A 175 -52.44 -19.53 29.15
C GLU A 175 -53.69 -19.48 30.02
N ASN A 176 -54.02 -18.32 30.60
CA ASN A 176 -55.24 -18.14 31.38
C ASN A 176 -56.51 -18.34 30.54
N SER A 177 -56.53 -17.78 29.33
CA SER A 177 -57.63 -17.95 28.37
C SER A 177 -57.78 -19.41 27.93
N GLY A 178 -56.65 -20.12 27.77
CA GLY A 178 -56.62 -21.55 27.46
C GLY A 178 -57.22 -22.39 28.60
N ALA A 179 -56.87 -22.11 29.85
CA ALA A 179 -57.44 -22.77 31.02
C ALA A 179 -58.95 -22.55 31.16
N GLU A 180 -59.44 -21.35 30.80
CA GLU A 180 -60.87 -21.04 30.80
C GLU A 180 -61.63 -21.78 29.68
N CYS A 181 -61.02 -21.90 28.49
CA CYS A 181 -61.55 -22.74 27.42
C CYS A 181 -61.60 -24.23 27.79
N GLU A 182 -60.60 -24.76 28.49
CA GLU A 182 -60.63 -26.15 28.98
C GLU A 182 -61.75 -26.36 29.99
N LYS A 183 -61.98 -25.39 30.88
CA LYS A 183 -63.05 -25.44 31.86
C LYS A 183 -64.43 -25.44 31.20
N LEU A 184 -64.64 -24.56 30.20
CA LEU A 184 -65.86 -24.54 29.39
C LEU A 184 -66.04 -25.85 28.61
N ASN A 185 -64.97 -26.44 28.07
CA ASN A 185 -65.05 -27.73 27.39
C ASN A 185 -65.45 -28.87 28.33
N LEU A 186 -64.97 -28.88 29.57
CA LEU A 186 -65.40 -29.85 30.58
C LEU A 186 -66.89 -29.69 30.91
N GLU A 187 -67.37 -28.46 31.02
CA GLU A 187 -68.78 -28.15 31.27
C GLU A 187 -69.69 -28.57 30.11
N ILE A 188 -69.28 -28.27 28.87
CA ILE A 188 -69.95 -28.73 27.63
C ILE A 188 -70.01 -30.26 27.58
N ASN A 189 -68.93 -30.96 27.94
CA ASN A 189 -68.91 -32.42 27.97
C ASN A 189 -69.85 -33.00 29.05
N SER A 190 -69.99 -32.32 30.19
CA SER A 190 -70.95 -32.71 31.23
C SER A 190 -72.39 -32.56 30.74
N LEU A 191 -72.71 -31.43 30.10
CA LEU A 191 -74.04 -31.17 29.55
C LEU A 191 -74.38 -32.15 28.41
N ARG A 192 -73.41 -32.48 27.56
CA ARG A 192 -73.59 -33.52 26.52
C ARG A 192 -73.93 -34.88 27.12
N LYS A 193 -73.31 -35.25 28.23
CA LYS A 193 -73.60 -36.51 28.93
C LYS A 193 -75.02 -36.50 29.49
N GLU A 194 -75.44 -35.38 30.08
CA GLU A 194 -76.78 -35.19 30.63
C GLU A 194 -77.87 -35.25 29.54
N ILE A 195 -77.62 -34.63 28.38
CA ILE A 195 -78.48 -34.74 27.19
C ILE A 195 -78.61 -36.20 26.72
N LEU A 196 -77.51 -36.96 26.75
CA LEU A 196 -77.50 -38.35 26.32
C LEU A 196 -78.32 -39.24 27.27
N GLU A 197 -78.25 -38.97 28.57
CA GLU A 197 -79.03 -39.65 29.61
C GLU A 197 -80.52 -39.34 29.46
N GLN A 198 -80.89 -38.06 29.28
CA GLN A 198 -82.28 -37.65 29.00
C GLN A 198 -82.82 -38.27 27.70
N THR A 199 -81.98 -38.37 26.65
CA THR A 199 -82.37 -39.00 25.39
C THR A 199 -82.69 -40.49 25.58
N SER A 200 -81.94 -41.19 26.43
CA SER A 200 -82.20 -42.60 26.77
C SER A 200 -83.49 -42.79 27.58
N GLU A 201 -83.79 -41.87 28.50
CA GLU A 201 -85.07 -41.85 29.23
C GLU A 201 -86.25 -41.63 28.27
N ILE A 202 -86.12 -40.68 27.33
CA ILE A 202 -87.13 -40.44 26.30
C ILE A 202 -87.35 -41.70 25.46
N GLN A 203 -86.29 -42.39 25.03
CA GLN A 203 -86.41 -43.65 24.27
C GLN A 203 -87.14 -44.73 25.07
N THR A 204 -86.88 -44.82 26.37
CA THR A 204 -87.57 -45.78 27.27
C THR A 204 -89.06 -45.44 27.38
N LYS A 205 -89.40 -44.16 27.51
CA LYS A 205 -90.79 -43.69 27.51
C LYS A 205 -91.50 -43.89 26.18
N VAL A 206 -90.80 -43.72 25.06
CA VAL A 206 -91.35 -44.04 23.73
C VAL A 206 -91.66 -45.54 23.62
N ALA A 207 -90.78 -46.42 24.12
CA ALA A 207 -91.03 -47.86 24.13
C ALA A 207 -92.22 -48.26 25.04
N GLU A 208 -92.38 -47.61 26.21
CA GLU A 208 -93.57 -47.78 27.06
C GLU A 208 -94.85 -47.35 26.32
N ILE A 209 -94.81 -46.24 25.58
CA ILE A 209 -95.94 -45.76 24.77
C ILE A 209 -96.29 -46.75 23.65
N GLU A 210 -95.29 -47.31 22.97
CA GLU A 210 -95.51 -48.33 21.94
C GLU A 210 -96.13 -49.61 22.52
N GLN A 211 -95.68 -50.04 23.71
CA GLN A 211 -96.27 -51.19 24.39
C GLN A 211 -97.74 -50.92 24.75
N LEU A 212 -98.05 -49.76 25.35
CA LEU A 212 -99.43 -49.36 25.64
C LEU A 212 -100.29 -49.28 24.37
N LYS A 213 -99.70 -48.87 23.24
CA LYS A 213 -100.39 -48.86 21.93
C LYS A 213 -100.74 -50.29 21.47
N THR A 214 -99.82 -51.25 21.63
CA THR A 214 -100.11 -52.66 21.30
C THR A 214 -101.16 -53.29 22.24
N GLU A 215 -101.19 -52.91 23.52
CA GLU A 215 -102.22 -53.31 24.48
C GLU A 215 -103.59 -52.70 24.15
N LEU A 216 -103.61 -51.47 23.62
CA LEU A 216 -104.83 -50.83 23.14
C LEU A 216 -105.36 -51.50 21.86
N GLU A 217 -104.48 -51.86 20.92
CA GLU A 217 -104.84 -52.58 19.69
C GLU A 217 -105.37 -53.99 19.98
N THR A 218 -104.78 -54.70 20.94
CA THR A 218 -105.30 -55.99 21.43
C THR A 218 -106.64 -55.85 22.15
N SER A 219 -106.85 -54.76 22.88
CA SER A 219 -108.16 -54.44 23.49
C SER A 219 -109.21 -54.08 22.42
N GLN A 220 -108.82 -53.38 21.35
CA GLN A 220 -109.70 -53.06 20.22
C GLN A 220 -110.08 -54.30 19.41
N THR A 221 -109.16 -55.23 19.18
CA THR A 221 -109.46 -56.52 18.52
C THR A 221 -110.39 -57.39 19.37
N ASN A 222 -110.21 -57.43 20.70
CA ASN A 222 -111.15 -58.08 21.61
C ASN A 222 -112.54 -57.41 21.58
N SER A 223 -112.61 -56.08 21.51
CA SER A 223 -113.87 -55.33 21.32
C SER A 223 -114.55 -55.69 19.98
N SER A 224 -113.77 -55.86 18.90
CA SER A 224 -114.29 -56.31 17.61
C SER A 224 -114.84 -57.75 17.65
N SER A 225 -114.18 -58.66 18.37
CA SER A 225 -114.67 -60.04 18.55
C SER A 225 -115.96 -60.11 19.37
N ILE A 226 -116.12 -59.24 20.38
CA ILE A 226 -117.37 -59.09 21.12
C ILE A 226 -118.47 -58.51 20.22
N LYS A 227 -118.12 -57.54 19.35
CA LYS A 227 -119.05 -56.98 18.36
C LYS A 227 -119.54 -58.04 17.36
N ASP A 228 -118.65 -58.88 16.83
CA ASP A 228 -119.00 -59.97 15.91
C ASP A 228 -119.85 -61.06 16.59
N SER A 229 -119.61 -61.32 17.89
CA SER A 229 -120.42 -62.24 18.68
C SER A 229 -121.82 -61.68 18.97
N LEU A 230 -121.95 -60.35 19.13
CA LEU A 230 -123.24 -59.64 19.24
C LEU A 230 -124.00 -59.59 17.90
N GLU A 231 -123.29 -59.44 16.78
CA GLU A 231 -123.86 -59.49 15.42
C GLU A 231 -124.47 -60.87 15.14
N LYS A 232 -123.79 -61.95 15.54
CA LYS A 232 -124.26 -63.34 15.39
C LYS A 232 -125.51 -63.66 16.23
N ILE A 233 -125.60 -63.11 17.45
CA ILE A 233 -126.82 -63.20 18.29
C ILE A 233 -127.96 -62.36 17.70
N LYS A 234 -127.66 -61.22 17.06
CA LYS A 234 -128.64 -60.42 16.31
C LYS A 234 -129.19 -61.16 15.09
N GLU A 235 -128.36 -61.89 14.35
CA GLU A 235 -128.77 -62.70 13.19
C GLU A 235 -129.68 -63.89 13.59
N GLU A 236 -129.39 -64.56 14.72
CA GLU A 236 -130.25 -65.62 15.27
C GLU A 236 -131.61 -65.08 15.78
N SER A 237 -131.64 -63.86 16.32
CA SER A 237 -132.88 -63.18 16.75
C SER A 237 -133.71 -62.64 15.57
N THR A 238 -133.07 -62.17 14.49
CA THR A 238 -133.76 -61.73 13.27
C THR A 238 -134.33 -62.91 12.45
N ALA A 239 -133.71 -64.09 12.48
CA ALA A 239 -134.28 -65.30 11.89
C ALA A 239 -135.56 -65.77 12.63
N GLN A 240 -135.67 -65.55 13.94
CA GLN A 240 -136.88 -65.84 14.72
C GLN A 240 -137.98 -64.78 14.55
N MET A 241 -137.63 -63.50 14.30
CA MET A 241 -138.61 -62.46 13.94
C MET A 241 -139.17 -62.60 12.52
N LYS A 242 -138.42 -63.15 11.55
CA LYS A 242 -138.91 -63.35 10.16
C LYS A 242 -140.08 -64.33 10.07
N VAL A 243 -140.13 -65.35 10.93
CA VAL A 243 -141.24 -66.30 11.05
C VAL A 243 -142.51 -65.64 11.63
N LEU A 244 -142.36 -64.55 12.41
CA LEU A 244 -143.46 -63.75 12.95
C LEU A 244 -143.85 -62.58 12.03
N GLN A 245 -142.93 -62.12 11.17
CA GLN A 245 -143.12 -61.03 10.20
C GLN A 245 -143.92 -61.49 8.96
N ASP A 246 -143.78 -62.74 8.51
CA ASP A 246 -144.60 -63.33 7.43
C ASP A 246 -146.09 -63.46 7.84
N ALA A 247 -146.39 -63.43 9.15
CA ALA A 247 -147.76 -63.36 9.69
C ALA A 247 -148.31 -61.92 9.84
N LEU A 248 -147.45 -60.90 9.75
CA LEU A 248 -147.77 -59.48 9.96
C LEU A 248 -147.74 -58.64 8.66
N GLU A 249 -147.15 -59.15 7.58
CA GLU A 249 -147.14 -58.51 6.25
C GLU A 249 -148.52 -58.57 5.54
N ALA A 250 -149.49 -59.30 6.11
CA ALA A 250 -150.91 -59.18 5.79
C ALA A 250 -151.56 -57.88 6.34
N LYS A 251 -150.84 -57.10 7.17
CA LYS A 251 -151.33 -55.87 7.82
C LYS A 251 -150.55 -54.62 7.38
N GLY A 252 -150.46 -54.45 6.06
CA GLY A 252 -150.57 -53.14 5.42
C GLY A 252 -149.25 -52.37 5.32
N LYS A 253 -148.68 -52.15 4.13
CA LYS A 253 -149.19 -51.19 3.13
C LYS A 253 -149.56 -49.79 3.65
N GLU A 254 -149.06 -49.39 4.82
CA GLU A 254 -149.20 -48.01 5.34
C GLU A 254 -147.92 -47.57 6.09
N PHE A 255 -146.80 -47.37 5.40
CA PHE A 255 -145.78 -46.34 5.76
C PHE A 255 -144.60 -46.34 4.76
N GLU A 256 -144.86 -46.09 3.48
CA GLU A 256 -144.44 -44.79 2.92
C GLU A 256 -144.09 -43.77 4.04
N VAL A 257 -142.89 -43.20 4.01
CA VAL A 257 -142.44 -41.96 4.71
C VAL A 257 -141.14 -42.06 5.54
N ALA A 258 -140.54 -43.23 5.77
CA ALA A 258 -139.14 -43.26 6.27
C ALA A 258 -138.08 -43.34 5.14
N SER A 259 -138.42 -42.81 3.96
CA SER A 259 -137.43 -42.26 3.04
C SER A 259 -136.68 -41.16 3.78
N LYS A 260 -135.40 -41.40 4.17
CA LYS A 260 -134.32 -40.39 4.14
C LYS A 260 -133.01 -40.76 4.85
N GLU A 261 -132.91 -41.76 5.70
CA GLU A 261 -131.79 -41.76 6.66
C GLU A 261 -130.50 -42.52 6.31
N ILE A 262 -130.43 -43.35 5.27
CA ILE A 262 -129.16 -44.02 4.94
C ILE A 262 -128.80 -43.84 3.46
N ARG A 263 -128.89 -42.57 3.06
CA ARG A 263 -128.05 -41.94 2.05
C ARG A 263 -126.63 -41.65 2.58
N MET A 264 -126.35 -41.97 3.86
CA MET A 264 -125.04 -41.75 4.49
C MET A 264 -124.07 -42.93 4.43
N LEU A 265 -124.49 -44.20 4.37
CA LEU A 265 -123.53 -45.35 4.42
C LEU A 265 -122.89 -45.74 3.08
N LYS A 266 -123.05 -44.91 2.03
CA LYS A 266 -122.28 -45.02 0.77
C LYS A 266 -121.13 -44.02 0.69
N LEU A 267 -120.98 -43.14 1.68
CA LEU A 267 -119.80 -42.28 1.83
C LEU A 267 -118.59 -43.06 2.38
N ASP A 268 -118.80 -44.12 3.15
CA ASP A 268 -117.69 -44.74 3.90
C ASP A 268 -117.02 -45.94 3.19
N LEU A 269 -117.51 -46.38 2.02
CA LEU A 269 -116.97 -47.57 1.31
C LEU A 269 -116.10 -47.24 0.09
N GLU A 270 -116.09 -45.97 -0.36
CA GLU A 270 -115.16 -45.49 -1.40
C GLU A 270 -113.91 -44.84 -0.79
N GLU A 271 -113.94 -44.40 0.47
CA GLU A 271 -112.75 -43.96 1.24
C GLU A 271 -111.79 -45.12 1.55
N GLY A 272 -112.29 -46.34 1.73
CA GLY A 272 -111.45 -47.51 2.04
C GLY A 272 -110.57 -47.99 0.89
N LYS A 273 -110.91 -47.67 -0.36
CA LYS A 273 -110.08 -47.99 -1.55
C LYS A 273 -109.03 -46.92 -1.85
N SER A 274 -109.22 -45.68 -1.39
CA SER A 274 -108.13 -44.68 -1.43
C SER A 274 -107.13 -44.88 -0.28
N SER A 275 -107.57 -45.45 0.84
CA SER A 275 -106.74 -45.65 2.04
C SER A 275 -105.68 -46.76 1.90
N TYR A 276 -105.96 -47.86 1.19
CA TYR A 276 -105.00 -48.95 1.00
C TYR A 276 -103.91 -48.63 -0.05
N GLU A 277 -104.26 -47.88 -1.11
CA GLU A 277 -103.28 -47.35 -2.07
C GLU A 277 -102.47 -46.19 -1.47
N SER A 278 -103.04 -45.48 -0.48
CA SER A 278 -102.33 -44.48 0.34
C SER A 278 -101.26 -45.13 1.24
N LEU A 279 -101.59 -46.18 2.01
CA LEU A 279 -100.65 -46.78 2.97
C LEU A 279 -99.45 -47.49 2.32
N LYS A 280 -99.62 -48.07 1.12
CA LYS A 280 -98.51 -48.63 0.34
C LYS A 280 -97.57 -47.52 -0.16
N ASN A 281 -98.12 -46.38 -0.58
CA ASN A 281 -97.35 -45.19 -0.95
C ASN A 281 -96.73 -44.46 0.26
N THR A 282 -97.22 -44.65 1.50
CA THR A 282 -96.64 -44.03 2.71
C THR A 282 -95.43 -44.81 3.27
N LEU A 283 -95.32 -46.13 3.01
CA LEU A 283 -94.19 -46.93 3.50
C LEU A 283 -92.98 -46.94 2.54
N GLU A 284 -93.21 -46.82 1.22
CA GLU A 284 -92.15 -46.43 0.26
C GLU A 284 -91.88 -44.92 0.31
N GLY A 285 -92.87 -44.13 0.73
CA GLY A 285 -92.80 -42.67 0.89
C GLY A 285 -91.94 -42.18 2.06
N SER A 286 -91.92 -42.80 3.24
CA SER A 286 -91.17 -42.25 4.40
C SER A 286 -89.64 -42.43 4.33
N SER A 287 -89.17 -43.45 3.61
CA SER A 287 -87.75 -43.63 3.26
C SER A 287 -87.35 -42.81 2.03
N GLN A 288 -88.26 -42.61 1.06
CA GLN A 288 -88.05 -41.70 -0.05
C GLN A 288 -88.27 -40.23 0.32
N GLU A 289 -88.98 -39.86 1.38
CA GLU A 289 -89.22 -38.47 1.78
C GLU A 289 -88.07 -37.92 2.61
N THR A 290 -87.31 -38.72 3.35
CA THR A 290 -86.05 -38.26 3.96
C THR A 290 -84.95 -38.16 2.92
N VAL A 291 -84.83 -39.13 2.01
CA VAL A 291 -83.90 -39.07 0.87
C VAL A 291 -84.30 -37.98 -0.12
N LYS A 292 -85.58 -37.83 -0.48
CA LYS A 292 -86.08 -36.66 -1.25
C LYS A 292 -86.05 -35.38 -0.44
N HIS A 293 -86.10 -35.36 0.89
CA HIS A 293 -85.93 -34.10 1.63
C HIS A 293 -84.48 -33.65 1.59
N TYR A 294 -83.50 -34.57 1.71
CA TYR A 294 -82.09 -34.21 1.55
C TYR A 294 -81.68 -34.02 0.09
N GLU A 295 -82.20 -34.79 -0.86
CA GLU A 295 -82.00 -34.61 -2.31
C GLU A 295 -82.79 -33.41 -2.85
N ALA A 296 -83.98 -33.09 -2.34
CA ALA A 296 -84.69 -31.85 -2.66
C ALA A 296 -84.13 -30.65 -1.91
N LYS A 297 -83.45 -30.80 -0.77
CA LYS A 297 -82.68 -29.71 -0.16
C LYS A 297 -81.34 -29.49 -0.86
N LEU A 298 -80.74 -30.55 -1.40
CA LEU A 298 -79.60 -30.45 -2.32
C LEU A 298 -80.02 -29.89 -3.68
N CYS A 299 -81.17 -30.32 -4.23
CA CYS A 299 -81.77 -29.76 -5.45
C CYS A 299 -82.35 -28.37 -5.20
N GLU A 300 -82.83 -27.99 -4.02
CA GLU A 300 -83.23 -26.62 -3.64
C GLU A 300 -82.00 -25.76 -3.46
N LEU A 301 -80.88 -26.27 -2.93
CA LEU A 301 -79.62 -25.54 -2.90
C LEU A 301 -78.98 -25.45 -4.28
N GLN A 302 -79.11 -26.47 -5.13
CA GLN A 302 -78.61 -26.45 -6.51
C GLN A 302 -79.53 -25.68 -7.46
N SER A 303 -80.84 -25.67 -7.23
CA SER A 303 -81.79 -24.82 -7.94
C SER A 303 -81.82 -23.41 -7.37
N SER A 304 -81.57 -23.18 -6.08
CA SER A 304 -81.28 -21.85 -5.53
C SER A 304 -79.95 -21.35 -6.07
N LYS A 305 -78.93 -22.20 -6.20
CA LYS A 305 -77.67 -21.83 -6.87
C LYS A 305 -77.88 -21.58 -8.36
N ALA A 306 -78.66 -22.40 -9.07
CA ALA A 306 -78.95 -22.21 -10.49
C ALA A 306 -79.90 -21.03 -10.73
N VAL A 307 -80.85 -20.76 -9.83
CA VAL A 307 -81.74 -19.58 -9.85
C VAL A 307 -80.94 -18.35 -9.48
N SER A 308 -80.03 -18.40 -8.51
CA SER A 308 -79.12 -17.28 -8.22
C SER A 308 -78.09 -17.09 -9.35
N GLU A 309 -77.59 -18.14 -10.01
CA GLU A 309 -76.73 -18.04 -11.20
C GLU A 309 -77.52 -17.54 -12.42
N GLN A 310 -78.79 -17.92 -12.57
CA GLN A 310 -79.70 -17.45 -13.60
C GLN A 310 -80.24 -16.04 -13.30
N GLU A 311 -80.38 -15.64 -12.04
CA GLU A 311 -80.67 -14.29 -11.58
C GLU A 311 -79.45 -13.40 -11.73
N VAL A 312 -78.23 -13.91 -11.50
CA VAL A 312 -76.98 -13.22 -11.79
C VAL A 312 -76.78 -13.09 -13.30
N GLN A 313 -77.09 -14.11 -14.10
CA GLN A 313 -77.08 -14.00 -15.57
C GLN A 313 -78.19 -13.08 -16.08
N GLN A 314 -79.40 -13.13 -15.52
CA GLN A 314 -80.47 -12.17 -15.83
C GLN A 314 -80.15 -10.77 -15.32
N MET A 315 -79.41 -10.62 -14.21
CA MET A 315 -78.92 -9.32 -13.72
C MET A 315 -77.78 -8.81 -14.58
N LEU A 316 -76.89 -9.67 -15.08
CA LEU A 316 -75.85 -9.31 -16.04
C LEU A 316 -76.45 -8.97 -17.41
N GLU A 317 -77.49 -9.69 -17.84
CA GLU A 317 -78.22 -9.39 -19.08
C GLU A 317 -79.11 -8.16 -18.92
N LYS A 318 -79.72 -7.93 -17.74
CA LYS A 318 -80.38 -6.67 -17.37
C LYS A 318 -79.38 -5.54 -17.22
N LEU A 319 -78.17 -5.75 -16.70
CA LEU A 319 -77.12 -4.74 -16.64
C LEU A 319 -76.60 -4.43 -18.05
N SER A 320 -76.48 -5.43 -18.92
CA SER A 320 -76.18 -5.22 -20.34
C SER A 320 -77.29 -4.43 -21.03
N LYS A 321 -78.56 -4.76 -20.77
CA LYS A 321 -79.72 -4.03 -21.32
C LYS A 321 -79.84 -2.63 -20.73
N ILE A 322 -79.62 -2.46 -19.42
CA ILE A 322 -79.58 -1.16 -18.76
C ILE A 322 -78.41 -0.37 -19.33
N ASN A 323 -77.25 -0.97 -19.60
CA ASN A 323 -76.11 -0.26 -20.19
C ASN A 323 -76.35 0.12 -21.67
N GLU A 324 -77.07 -0.73 -22.41
CA GLU A 324 -77.49 -0.45 -23.80
C GLU A 324 -78.64 0.57 -23.85
N ASP A 325 -79.57 0.52 -22.91
CA ASP A 325 -80.67 1.48 -22.70
C ASP A 325 -80.13 2.80 -22.14
N PHE A 326 -79.12 2.81 -21.29
CA PHE A 326 -78.43 4.03 -20.83
C PHE A 326 -77.61 4.65 -21.95
N SER A 327 -77.05 3.83 -22.86
CA SER A 327 -76.40 4.32 -24.08
C SER A 327 -77.40 4.94 -25.04
N LYS A 328 -78.58 4.32 -25.22
CA LYS A 328 -79.68 4.87 -26.01
C LYS A 328 -80.29 6.10 -25.36
N GLU A 329 -80.51 6.10 -24.05
CA GLU A 329 -81.03 7.24 -23.30
C GLU A 329 -80.00 8.38 -23.27
N LYS A 330 -78.70 8.08 -23.32
CA LYS A 330 -77.64 9.08 -23.51
C LYS A 330 -77.63 9.65 -24.94
N GLU A 331 -77.87 8.83 -25.97
CA GLU A 331 -78.05 9.30 -27.36
C GLU A 331 -79.34 10.12 -27.50
N GLU A 332 -80.48 9.65 -27.00
CA GLU A 332 -81.77 10.34 -27.00
C GLU A 332 -81.72 11.62 -26.16
N ARG A 333 -80.97 11.64 -25.03
CA ARG A 333 -80.75 12.85 -24.23
C ARG A 333 -79.80 13.81 -24.94
N SER A 334 -78.84 13.33 -25.74
CA SER A 334 -78.02 14.19 -26.59
C SER A 334 -78.83 14.81 -27.73
N GLU A 335 -79.74 14.05 -28.35
CA GLU A 335 -80.67 14.56 -29.37
C GLU A 335 -81.71 15.50 -28.77
N ALA A 336 -82.23 15.21 -27.58
CA ALA A 336 -83.13 16.09 -26.85
C ALA A 336 -82.44 17.38 -26.39
N VAL A 337 -81.17 17.34 -26.02
CA VAL A 337 -80.38 18.55 -25.71
C VAL A 337 -80.17 19.39 -26.98
N ILE A 338 -79.87 18.78 -28.12
CA ILE A 338 -79.77 19.48 -29.41
C ILE A 338 -81.13 20.10 -29.79
N GLN A 339 -82.24 19.39 -29.59
CA GLN A 339 -83.58 19.93 -29.82
C GLN A 339 -83.97 21.02 -28.81
N ILE A 340 -83.55 20.92 -27.55
CA ILE A 340 -83.75 21.95 -26.53
C ILE A 340 -82.93 23.20 -26.87
N GLU A 341 -81.70 23.06 -27.36
CA GLU A 341 -80.89 24.20 -27.83
C GLU A 341 -81.50 24.87 -29.07
N GLU A 342 -82.03 24.10 -30.03
CA GLU A 342 -82.77 24.64 -31.18
C GLU A 342 -84.08 25.32 -30.77
N LEU A 343 -84.83 24.73 -29.83
CA LEU A 343 -86.06 25.31 -29.29
C LEU A 343 -85.77 26.55 -28.46
N GLN A 344 -84.70 26.58 -27.66
CA GLN A 344 -84.25 27.77 -26.93
C GLN A 344 -83.81 28.89 -27.87
N LYS A 345 -83.13 28.55 -28.98
CA LYS A 345 -82.79 29.52 -30.03
C LYS A 345 -84.05 30.07 -30.71
N SER A 346 -85.04 29.23 -31.00
CA SER A 346 -86.34 29.67 -31.54
C SER A 346 -87.18 30.46 -30.52
N LEU A 347 -87.12 30.10 -29.24
CA LEU A 347 -87.79 30.81 -28.15
C LEU A 347 -87.20 32.20 -27.97
N LYS A 348 -85.87 32.33 -28.05
CA LYS A 348 -85.17 33.62 -28.00
C LYS A 348 -85.50 34.50 -29.21
N GLU A 349 -85.57 33.93 -30.40
CA GLU A 349 -86.06 34.66 -31.60
C GLU A 349 -87.53 35.10 -31.48
N LYS A 350 -88.38 34.30 -30.81
CA LYS A 350 -89.78 34.67 -30.53
C LYS A 350 -89.90 35.69 -29.41
N GLU A 351 -89.11 35.61 -28.35
CA GLU A 351 -89.06 36.60 -27.26
C GLU A 351 -88.56 37.95 -27.76
N ASP A 352 -87.56 37.98 -28.64
CA ASP A 352 -87.07 39.21 -29.26
C ASP A 352 -88.12 39.82 -30.21
N LYS A 353 -88.92 38.99 -30.88
CA LYS A 353 -90.11 39.44 -31.64
C LYS A 353 -91.27 39.88 -30.73
N LEU A 354 -91.45 39.26 -29.57
CA LEU A 354 -92.52 39.59 -28.61
C LEU A 354 -92.23 40.92 -27.90
N LYS A 355 -90.96 41.19 -27.55
CA LYS A 355 -90.50 42.49 -27.04
C LYS A 355 -90.65 43.61 -28.07
N LEU A 356 -90.44 43.30 -29.36
CA LEU A 356 -90.62 44.27 -30.45
C LEU A 356 -92.11 44.56 -30.77
N LEU A 357 -93.03 43.66 -30.37
CA LEU A 357 -94.48 43.83 -30.51
C LEU A 357 -95.16 44.36 -29.23
N SER A 358 -94.56 44.20 -28.05
CA SER A 358 -95.12 44.70 -26.77
C SER A 358 -94.94 46.20 -26.56
N GLU A 359 -94.10 46.88 -27.35
CA GLU A 359 -93.99 48.36 -27.34
C GLU A 359 -95.03 49.06 -28.23
N LYS A 360 -95.87 48.33 -28.98
CA LYS A 360 -96.72 48.96 -30.02
C LYS A 360 -98.22 48.67 -29.96
N ALA A 361 -98.78 48.15 -28.86
CA ALA A 361 -100.19 47.80 -28.83
C ALA A 361 -100.89 48.02 -27.48
N LEU A 362 -101.68 49.11 -27.47
CA LEU A 362 -102.99 49.25 -26.81
C LEU A 362 -103.04 49.56 -25.31
N THR A 363 -103.43 50.81 -25.03
CA THR A 363 -104.61 51.05 -24.21
C THR A 363 -105.67 51.76 -25.07
N THR A 364 -106.82 51.11 -25.28
CA THR A 364 -108.11 51.80 -25.38
C THR A 364 -109.27 50.82 -25.22
N SER A 365 -110.12 51.16 -24.25
CA SER A 365 -111.58 51.17 -24.30
C SER A 365 -112.41 49.91 -23.93
N GLN A 366 -113.09 50.04 -22.79
CA GLN A 366 -114.58 49.99 -22.60
C GLN A 366 -115.33 48.69 -22.95
N SER A 367 -116.55 48.42 -22.46
CA SER A 367 -117.30 48.67 -21.23
C SER A 367 -118.63 47.94 -21.41
N ALA A 368 -119.08 47.24 -20.37
CA ALA A 368 -120.44 46.75 -20.09
C ALA A 368 -121.60 47.13 -21.03
N GLU A 369 -122.28 46.10 -21.55
CA GLU A 369 -123.73 46.12 -21.76
C GLU A 369 -124.39 45.31 -20.63
N ILE A 370 -124.87 46.08 -19.66
CA ILE A 370 -125.90 45.73 -18.70
C ILE A 370 -127.25 45.78 -19.44
N THR A 371 -128.24 45.08 -18.90
CA THR A 371 -129.69 45.29 -19.11
C THR A 371 -130.27 44.95 -20.47
N ASP A 372 -130.68 43.70 -20.65
CA ASP A 372 -131.97 43.47 -21.29
C ASP A 372 -132.78 42.34 -20.64
N ILE A 373 -133.56 42.76 -19.67
CA ILE A 373 -134.80 42.10 -19.23
C ILE A 373 -134.74 41.32 -17.91
N SER A 374 -134.55 42.11 -16.87
CA SER A 374 -135.41 42.15 -15.67
C SER A 374 -136.93 42.24 -15.94
N LYS A 375 -137.50 41.48 -16.87
CA LYS A 375 -138.98 41.41 -17.04
C LYS A 375 -139.55 40.00 -17.00
N LYS A 376 -138.71 38.98 -17.00
CA LYS A 376 -139.10 37.60 -16.73
C LYS A 376 -138.26 37.10 -15.55
N LEU A 377 -138.61 37.33 -14.31
CA LEU A 377 -139.85 36.76 -13.86
C LEU A 377 -140.03 37.28 -12.44
N GLN A 378 -140.96 38.19 -12.34
CA GLN A 378 -141.68 38.66 -11.17
C GLN A 378 -142.37 37.50 -10.37
N ALA A 379 -141.91 36.24 -10.55
CA ALA A 379 -142.30 35.02 -9.88
C ALA A 379 -141.22 34.51 -8.91
N SER A 380 -139.93 34.88 -9.07
CA SER A 380 -138.90 34.58 -8.07
C SER A 380 -138.96 35.50 -6.84
N LEU A 381 -139.97 36.38 -6.76
CA LEU A 381 -140.16 37.32 -5.64
C LEU A 381 -140.47 36.62 -4.29
N GLU A 382 -140.80 35.32 -4.28
CA GLU A 382 -140.90 34.50 -3.06
C GLU A 382 -139.64 33.63 -2.84
N GLU A 383 -138.91 33.28 -3.90
CA GLU A 383 -137.56 32.70 -3.80
C GLU A 383 -136.55 33.70 -3.23
N VAL A 384 -136.75 35.02 -3.38
CA VAL A 384 -135.85 36.08 -2.85
C VAL A 384 -135.69 36.05 -1.33
N LYS A 385 -136.64 35.47 -0.56
CA LYS A 385 -136.46 35.27 0.89
C LYS A 385 -135.62 34.04 1.23
N ASN A 386 -135.73 32.95 0.47
CA ASN A 386 -134.82 31.79 0.59
C ASN A 386 -133.43 32.09 0.01
N PHE A 387 -133.36 32.89 -1.06
CA PHE A 387 -132.12 33.47 -1.58
C PHE A 387 -131.50 34.48 -0.62
N SER A 388 -132.22 35.09 0.31
CA SER A 388 -131.60 35.96 1.33
C SER A 388 -130.80 35.13 2.35
N THR A 389 -131.32 33.96 2.73
CA THR A 389 -130.60 33.02 3.62
C THR A 389 -129.48 32.31 2.86
N GLU A 390 -129.73 31.84 1.63
CA GLU A 390 -128.69 31.27 0.75
C GLU A 390 -127.65 32.32 0.31
N SER A 391 -128.00 33.59 0.15
CA SER A 391 -127.03 34.66 -0.14
C SER A 391 -126.16 34.98 1.07
N SER A 392 -126.67 34.82 2.29
CA SER A 392 -125.86 34.91 3.51
C SER A 392 -124.91 33.72 3.66
N GLU A 393 -125.36 32.51 3.31
CA GLU A 393 -124.52 31.29 3.31
C GLU A 393 -123.53 31.27 2.15
N LEU A 394 -123.91 31.76 0.97
CA LEU A 394 -123.03 31.93 -0.19
C LEU A 394 -122.01 33.02 0.06
N LYS A 395 -122.37 34.13 0.72
CA LYS A 395 -121.40 35.14 1.16
C LYS A 395 -120.41 34.57 2.16
N LYS A 396 -120.88 33.76 3.12
CA LYS A 396 -120.00 33.10 4.08
C LYS A 396 -119.08 32.09 3.40
N LYS A 397 -119.61 31.26 2.48
CA LYS A 397 -118.80 30.37 1.63
C LYS A 397 -117.84 31.12 0.72
N LEU A 398 -118.21 32.29 0.21
CA LEU A 398 -117.35 33.12 -0.65
C LEU A 398 -116.25 33.79 0.17
N GLU A 399 -116.54 34.20 1.41
CA GLU A 399 -115.54 34.67 2.38
C GLU A 399 -114.59 33.53 2.79
N ASP A 400 -115.13 32.34 3.08
CA ASP A 400 -114.33 31.15 3.42
C ASP A 400 -113.48 30.68 2.23
N LEU A 401 -114.00 30.71 1.00
CA LEU A 401 -113.24 30.42 -0.22
C LEU A 401 -112.19 31.48 -0.51
N ASN A 402 -112.47 32.76 -0.25
CA ASN A 402 -111.52 33.85 -0.42
C ASN A 402 -110.39 33.78 0.62
N ASN A 403 -110.71 33.39 1.86
CA ASN A 403 -109.72 33.12 2.89
C ASN A 403 -108.89 31.87 2.56
N GLN A 404 -109.50 30.78 2.07
CA GLN A 404 -108.76 29.62 1.57
C GLN A 404 -107.89 29.95 0.35
N HIS A 405 -108.35 30.81 -0.56
CA HIS A 405 -107.56 31.27 -1.70
C HIS A 405 -106.35 32.07 -1.22
N LYS A 406 -106.55 32.97 -0.27
CA LYS A 406 -105.49 33.78 0.33
C LYS A 406 -104.46 32.92 1.09
N GLU A 407 -104.92 31.94 1.88
CA GLU A 407 -104.05 30.96 2.53
C GLU A 407 -103.27 30.12 1.52
N LYS A 408 -103.89 29.74 0.40
CA LYS A 408 -103.21 29.04 -0.69
C LYS A 408 -102.22 29.94 -1.44
N GLU A 409 -102.52 31.21 -1.66
CA GLU A 409 -101.60 32.20 -2.25
C GLU A 409 -100.39 32.47 -1.34
N GLU A 410 -100.62 32.56 -0.03
CA GLU A 410 -99.56 32.68 0.98
C GLU A 410 -98.70 31.40 1.04
N SER A 411 -99.33 30.22 0.98
CA SER A 411 -98.63 28.94 0.89
C SER A 411 -97.82 28.79 -0.41
N LEU A 412 -98.37 29.23 -1.54
CA LEU A 412 -97.69 29.22 -2.84
C LEU A 412 -96.50 30.18 -2.84
N SER A 413 -96.67 31.39 -2.29
CA SER A 413 -95.59 32.38 -2.14
C SER A 413 -94.47 31.85 -1.26
N LYS A 414 -94.80 31.12 -0.20
CA LYS A 414 -93.81 30.46 0.67
C LYS A 414 -93.04 29.36 -0.06
N LYS A 415 -93.73 28.54 -0.86
CA LYS A 415 -93.10 27.51 -1.69
C LYS A 415 -92.22 28.09 -2.81
N VAL A 416 -92.61 29.23 -3.39
CA VAL A 416 -91.78 29.94 -4.38
C VAL A 416 -90.49 30.44 -3.74
N LEU A 417 -90.55 31.01 -2.54
CA LEU A 417 -89.35 31.44 -1.81
C LEU A 417 -88.43 30.26 -1.43
N GLU A 418 -89.01 29.13 -1.01
CA GLU A 418 -88.25 27.90 -0.76
C GLU A 418 -87.59 27.37 -2.03
N PHE A 419 -88.28 27.44 -3.18
CA PHE A 419 -87.73 27.04 -4.48
C PHE A 419 -86.57 27.94 -4.93
N ASP A 420 -86.69 29.25 -4.73
CA ASP A 420 -85.61 30.21 -5.02
C ASP A 420 -84.38 29.96 -4.12
N GLU A 421 -84.60 29.61 -2.85
CA GLU A 421 -83.53 29.27 -1.92
C GLU A 421 -82.83 27.95 -2.28
N LEU A 422 -83.60 26.92 -2.66
CA LEU A 422 -83.05 25.68 -3.20
C LEU A 422 -82.28 25.92 -4.50
N THR A 423 -82.77 26.79 -5.38
CA THR A 423 -82.10 27.13 -6.64
C THR A 423 -80.75 27.80 -6.37
N ARG A 424 -80.66 28.71 -5.39
CA ARG A 424 -79.38 29.30 -4.97
C ARG A 424 -78.43 28.27 -4.37
N LYS A 425 -78.93 27.32 -3.56
CA LYS A 425 -78.11 26.23 -3.01
C LYS A 425 -77.59 25.32 -4.11
N PHE A 426 -78.42 24.99 -5.11
CA PHE A 426 -78.02 24.20 -6.26
C PHE A 426 -76.95 24.91 -7.09
N GLN A 427 -77.11 26.22 -7.36
CA GLN A 427 -76.10 27.01 -8.06
C GLN A 427 -74.77 27.07 -7.29
N ALA A 428 -74.80 27.22 -5.95
CA ALA A 428 -73.60 27.20 -5.12
C ALA A 428 -72.91 25.83 -5.06
N LEU A 429 -73.68 24.74 -5.09
CA LEU A 429 -73.15 23.38 -5.21
C LEU A 429 -72.55 23.14 -6.60
N ASN A 430 -73.16 23.65 -7.66
CA ASN A 430 -72.66 23.51 -9.02
C ASN A 430 -71.33 24.25 -9.22
N THR A 431 -71.21 25.48 -8.74
CA THR A 431 -69.93 26.21 -8.78
C THR A 431 -68.85 25.54 -7.94
N LYS A 432 -69.21 24.90 -6.83
CA LYS A 432 -68.28 24.09 -6.03
C LYS A 432 -67.82 22.83 -6.77
N CYS A 433 -68.72 22.17 -7.50
CA CYS A 433 -68.37 21.02 -8.34
C CYS A 433 -67.44 21.43 -9.49
N GLU A 434 -67.72 22.55 -10.16
CA GLU A 434 -66.86 23.10 -11.22
C GLU A 434 -65.45 23.43 -10.69
N SER A 435 -65.37 24.05 -9.51
CA SER A 435 -64.08 24.34 -8.87
C SER A 435 -63.30 23.08 -8.49
N LEU A 436 -63.97 22.02 -8.01
CA LEU A 436 -63.33 20.74 -7.71
C LEU A 436 -62.84 20.03 -8.99
N VAL A 437 -63.57 20.16 -10.10
CA VAL A 437 -63.14 19.63 -11.40
C VAL A 437 -61.89 20.35 -11.90
N GLU A 438 -61.83 21.68 -11.77
CA GLU A 438 -60.63 22.45 -12.11
C GLU A 438 -59.43 22.10 -11.22
N GLN A 439 -59.64 21.91 -9.91
CA GLN A 439 -58.59 21.46 -9.00
C GLN A 439 -58.08 20.05 -9.33
N ASN A 440 -58.98 19.11 -9.64
CA ASN A 440 -58.57 17.77 -10.07
C ASN A 440 -57.78 17.80 -11.38
N ALA A 441 -58.17 18.64 -12.35
CA ALA A 441 -57.42 18.80 -13.59
C ALA A 441 -56.02 19.38 -13.35
N ALA A 442 -55.86 20.31 -12.40
CA ALA A 442 -54.56 20.85 -12.02
C ALA A 442 -53.68 19.79 -11.34
N VAL A 443 -54.21 19.04 -10.37
CA VAL A 443 -53.48 17.97 -9.68
C VAL A 443 -53.08 16.85 -10.65
N GLN A 444 -53.94 16.50 -11.61
CA GLN A 444 -53.64 15.49 -12.62
C GLN A 444 -52.49 15.94 -13.54
N LYS A 445 -52.42 17.23 -13.88
CA LYS A 445 -51.30 17.81 -14.64
C LYS A 445 -49.99 17.84 -13.85
N ASP A 446 -50.05 18.09 -12.54
CA ASP A 446 -48.88 18.07 -11.65
C ASP A 446 -48.38 16.63 -11.42
N LEU A 447 -49.28 15.65 -11.38
CA LEU A 447 -48.93 14.22 -11.36
C LEU A 447 -48.26 13.78 -12.66
N GLU A 448 -48.75 14.21 -13.82
CA GLU A 448 -48.13 13.90 -15.13
C GLU A 448 -46.73 14.52 -15.27
N SER A 449 -46.55 15.76 -14.80
CA SER A 449 -45.22 16.40 -14.83
C SER A 449 -44.23 15.71 -13.88
N SER A 450 -44.67 15.31 -12.69
CA SER A 450 -43.85 14.54 -11.73
C SER A 450 -43.52 13.12 -12.23
N ARG A 451 -44.43 12.50 -12.98
CA ARG A 451 -44.19 11.17 -13.57
C ARG A 451 -43.16 11.23 -14.69
N ASN A 452 -43.17 12.29 -15.48
CA ASN A 452 -42.19 12.51 -16.55
C ASN A 452 -40.79 12.83 -15.99
N SER A 453 -40.68 13.63 -14.92
CA SER A 453 -39.39 13.88 -14.28
C SER A 453 -38.82 12.62 -13.60
N SER A 454 -39.67 11.79 -13.00
CA SER A 454 -39.26 10.49 -12.44
C SER A 454 -38.77 9.50 -13.51
N SER A 455 -39.36 9.54 -14.72
CA SER A 455 -38.88 8.75 -15.87
C SER A 455 -37.45 9.14 -16.26
N ASP A 456 -37.16 10.44 -16.34
CA ASP A 456 -35.83 10.94 -16.71
C ASP A 456 -34.79 10.62 -15.61
N SER A 457 -35.15 10.77 -14.33
CA SER A 457 -34.30 10.37 -13.21
C SER A 457 -34.03 8.86 -13.20
N ASN A 458 -35.02 8.01 -13.51
CA ASN A 458 -34.82 6.56 -13.59
C ASN A 458 -33.92 6.14 -14.76
N ALA A 459 -33.97 6.86 -15.89
CA ALA A 459 -33.06 6.65 -17.01
C ALA A 459 -31.61 7.02 -16.63
N GLU A 460 -31.43 8.10 -15.88
CA GLU A 460 -30.12 8.55 -15.40
C GLU A 460 -29.56 7.62 -14.31
N ILE A 461 -30.39 7.15 -13.38
CA ILE A 461 -30.03 6.12 -12.39
C ILE A 461 -29.63 4.81 -13.09
N SER A 462 -30.35 4.39 -14.13
CA SER A 462 -29.99 3.19 -14.91
C SER A 462 -28.63 3.34 -15.60
N LYS A 463 -28.33 4.55 -16.11
CA LYS A 463 -27.04 4.86 -16.72
C LYS A 463 -25.90 4.88 -15.69
N LEU A 464 -26.11 5.52 -14.55
CA LEU A 464 -25.14 5.54 -13.45
C LEU A 464 -24.91 4.14 -12.86
N SER A 465 -25.95 3.30 -12.78
CA SER A 465 -25.83 1.91 -12.34
C SER A 465 -25.04 1.06 -13.34
N ALA A 466 -25.24 1.27 -14.65
CA ALA A 466 -24.43 0.64 -15.69
C ALA A 466 -22.96 1.10 -15.63
N ASP A 467 -22.71 2.39 -15.43
CA ASP A 467 -21.36 2.95 -15.28
C ASP A 467 -20.66 2.45 -14.01
N LEU A 468 -21.39 2.36 -12.88
CA LEU A 468 -20.89 1.78 -11.63
C LEU A 468 -20.48 0.32 -11.83
N THR A 469 -21.33 -0.46 -12.50
CA THR A 469 -21.07 -1.88 -12.82
C THR A 469 -19.84 -2.01 -13.72
N ALA A 470 -19.70 -1.15 -14.74
CA ALA A 470 -18.53 -1.14 -15.61
C ALA A 470 -17.24 -0.79 -14.85
N LYS A 471 -17.31 0.17 -13.93
CA LYS A 471 -16.18 0.55 -13.07
C LYS A 471 -15.81 -0.55 -12.06
N GLN A 472 -16.79 -1.22 -11.48
CA GLN A 472 -16.59 -2.34 -10.58
C GLN A 472 -15.91 -3.52 -11.29
N ASN A 473 -16.33 -3.83 -12.53
CA ASN A 473 -15.67 -4.84 -13.36
C ASN A 473 -14.24 -4.45 -13.73
N ALA A 474 -13.99 -3.20 -14.12
CA ALA A 474 -12.64 -2.71 -14.43
C ALA A 474 -11.71 -2.74 -13.20
N TYR A 475 -12.24 -2.45 -12.01
CA TYR A 475 -11.50 -2.57 -10.76
C TYR A 475 -11.17 -4.03 -10.44
N GLN A 476 -12.13 -4.95 -10.66
CA GLN A 476 -11.90 -6.38 -10.48
C GLN A 476 -10.83 -6.92 -11.43
N GLU A 477 -10.84 -6.53 -12.71
CA GLU A 477 -9.79 -6.90 -13.68
C GLU A 477 -8.40 -6.38 -13.27
N LEU A 478 -8.32 -5.15 -12.72
CA LEU A 478 -7.07 -4.60 -12.20
C LEU A 478 -6.58 -5.38 -10.97
N LEU A 479 -7.49 -5.76 -10.07
CA LEU A 479 -7.17 -6.55 -8.88
C LEU A 479 -6.66 -7.95 -9.27
N ASP A 480 -7.32 -8.60 -10.23
CA ASP A 480 -6.94 -9.90 -10.76
C ASP A 480 -5.57 -9.85 -11.46
N LYS A 481 -5.30 -8.76 -12.20
CA LYS A 481 -3.98 -8.54 -12.82
C LYS A 481 -2.89 -8.30 -11.79
N THR A 482 -3.16 -7.49 -10.76
CA THR A 482 -2.20 -7.20 -9.68
C THR A 482 -1.88 -8.45 -8.87
N THR A 483 -2.89 -9.27 -8.58
CA THR A 483 -2.69 -10.56 -7.89
C THR A 483 -1.91 -11.55 -8.77
N ALA A 484 -2.16 -11.60 -10.08
CA ALA A 484 -1.36 -12.41 -11.00
C ALA A 484 0.12 -11.97 -11.05
N GLU A 485 0.38 -10.66 -11.09
CA GLU A 485 1.74 -10.10 -11.03
C GLU A 485 2.41 -10.38 -9.68
N GLN A 486 1.68 -10.27 -8.58
CA GLN A 486 2.17 -10.60 -7.24
C GLN A 486 2.55 -12.08 -7.12
N ILE A 487 1.72 -12.99 -7.65
CA ILE A 487 2.02 -14.44 -7.68
C ILE A 487 3.27 -14.72 -8.52
N SER A 488 3.41 -14.06 -9.67
CA SER A 488 4.59 -14.19 -10.54
C SER A 488 5.88 -13.73 -9.84
N LEU A 489 5.85 -12.55 -9.22
CA LEU A 489 6.98 -12.02 -8.45
C LEU A 489 7.33 -12.91 -7.25
N GLN A 490 6.32 -13.41 -6.53
CA GLN A 490 6.53 -14.32 -5.42
C GLN A 490 7.15 -15.65 -5.86
N THR A 491 6.76 -16.14 -7.04
CA THR A 491 7.38 -17.32 -7.65
C THR A 491 8.85 -17.05 -8.00
N GLN A 492 9.16 -15.92 -8.61
CA GLN A 492 10.56 -15.53 -8.92
C GLN A 492 11.42 -15.36 -7.66
N ILE A 493 10.85 -14.80 -6.59
CA ILE A 493 11.54 -14.69 -5.29
C ILE A 493 11.83 -16.08 -4.72
N GLN A 494 10.87 -17.00 -4.77
CA GLN A 494 11.07 -18.38 -4.31
C GLN A 494 12.14 -19.13 -5.13
N GLU A 495 12.14 -18.99 -6.45
CA GLU A 495 13.18 -19.57 -7.31
C GLU A 495 14.56 -19.00 -7.01
N THR A 496 14.64 -17.68 -6.80
CA THR A 496 15.91 -17.01 -6.44
C THR A 496 16.39 -17.45 -5.06
N HIS A 497 15.48 -17.60 -4.10
CA HIS A 497 15.80 -18.10 -2.77
C HIS A 497 16.30 -19.56 -2.81
N GLN A 498 15.68 -20.41 -3.63
CA GLN A 498 16.16 -21.79 -3.85
C GLN A 498 17.57 -21.80 -4.48
N LYS A 499 17.83 -20.96 -5.48
CA LYS A 499 19.16 -20.81 -6.08
C LYS A 499 20.20 -20.33 -5.07
N ASN A 500 19.88 -19.31 -4.27
CA ASN A 500 20.77 -18.80 -3.23
C ASN A 500 21.08 -19.88 -2.18
N ASN A 501 20.09 -20.67 -1.78
CA ASN A 501 20.32 -21.78 -0.85
C ASN A 501 21.22 -22.86 -1.44
N SER A 502 21.07 -23.19 -2.74
CA SER A 502 21.98 -24.11 -3.43
C SER A 502 23.40 -23.58 -3.44
N LEU A 503 23.59 -22.30 -3.79
CA LEU A 503 24.91 -21.65 -3.80
C LEU A 503 25.53 -21.59 -2.39
N LEU A 504 24.73 -21.33 -1.35
CA LEU A 504 25.20 -21.36 0.03
C LEU A 504 25.67 -22.76 0.45
N SER A 505 24.98 -23.81 0.01
CA SER A 505 25.41 -25.20 0.22
C SER A 505 26.73 -25.48 -0.49
N GLU A 506 26.86 -25.10 -1.76
CA GLU A 506 28.11 -25.26 -2.52
C GLU A 506 29.28 -24.50 -1.89
N ILE A 507 29.05 -23.27 -1.41
CA ILE A 507 30.07 -22.50 -0.69
C ILE A 507 30.47 -23.20 0.62
N ALA A 508 29.52 -23.81 1.33
CA ALA A 508 29.80 -24.57 2.54
C ALA A 508 30.68 -25.80 2.23
N ASP A 509 30.37 -26.55 1.18
CA ASP A 509 31.14 -27.71 0.74
C ASP A 509 32.56 -27.32 0.30
N LEU A 510 32.69 -26.21 -0.45
CA LEU A 510 33.99 -25.66 -0.84
C LEU A 510 34.82 -25.20 0.37
N LYS A 511 34.19 -24.59 1.38
CA LYS A 511 34.87 -24.20 2.63
C LYS A 511 35.37 -25.43 3.39
N ILE A 512 34.58 -26.50 3.46
CA ILE A 512 34.99 -27.77 4.09
C ILE A 512 36.18 -28.37 3.33
N SER A 513 36.11 -28.42 2.00
CA SER A 513 37.21 -28.91 1.16
C SER A 513 38.49 -28.08 1.31
N HIS A 514 38.37 -26.75 1.35
CA HIS A 514 39.50 -25.87 1.56
C HIS A 514 40.14 -26.06 2.94
N ALA A 515 39.33 -26.20 4.00
CA ALA A 515 39.82 -26.47 5.35
C ALA A 515 40.60 -27.81 5.41
N GLN A 516 40.08 -28.86 4.78
CA GLN A 516 40.77 -30.16 4.69
C GLN A 516 42.08 -30.06 3.91
N ASN A 517 42.13 -29.27 2.84
CA ASN A 517 43.37 -29.05 2.08
C ASN A 517 44.39 -28.22 2.87
N LEU A 518 43.94 -27.26 3.68
CA LEU A 518 44.79 -26.50 4.57
C LEU A 518 45.39 -27.40 5.66
N GLU A 519 44.58 -28.25 6.29
CA GLU A 519 45.06 -29.24 7.28
C GLU A 519 46.11 -30.17 6.67
N LYS A 520 45.87 -30.70 5.45
CA LYS A 520 46.87 -31.52 4.74
C LYS A 520 48.17 -30.76 4.46
N THR A 521 48.07 -29.48 4.09
CA THR A 521 49.24 -28.65 3.80
C THR A 521 50.02 -28.33 5.06
N VAL A 522 49.34 -28.04 6.17
CA VAL A 522 49.95 -27.83 7.49
C VAL A 522 50.66 -29.11 7.94
N ALA A 523 50.02 -30.27 7.83
CA ALA A 523 50.65 -31.55 8.19
C ALA A 523 51.90 -31.86 7.34
N LEU A 524 51.88 -31.54 6.03
CA LEU A 524 53.05 -31.69 5.16
C LEU A 524 54.18 -30.73 5.55
N ASN A 525 53.86 -29.48 5.90
CA ASN A 525 54.83 -28.49 6.33
C ASN A 525 55.44 -28.82 7.71
N GLU A 526 54.64 -29.32 8.64
CA GLU A 526 55.11 -29.81 9.94
C GLU A 526 56.08 -30.99 9.77
N LYS A 527 55.77 -31.92 8.86
CA LYS A 527 56.68 -33.01 8.52
C LYS A 527 57.98 -32.48 7.90
N ALA A 528 57.91 -31.55 6.95
CA ALA A 528 59.10 -30.96 6.34
C ALA A 528 59.98 -30.20 7.35
N LEU A 529 59.37 -29.45 8.29
CA LEU A 529 60.09 -28.78 9.38
C LEU A 529 60.75 -29.79 10.32
N LYS A 530 60.09 -30.93 10.59
CA LYS A 530 60.65 -32.00 11.40
C LYS A 530 61.85 -32.65 10.70
N ASP A 531 61.74 -32.95 9.41
CA ASP A 531 62.82 -33.52 8.61
C ASP A 531 64.01 -32.56 8.53
N LEU A 532 63.77 -31.26 8.33
CA LEU A 532 64.83 -30.23 8.31
C LEU A 532 65.52 -30.10 9.67
N LYS A 533 64.76 -30.18 10.76
CA LYS A 533 65.31 -30.16 12.13
C LYS A 533 66.18 -31.37 12.42
N ASP A 534 65.78 -32.55 11.95
CA ASP A 534 66.55 -33.77 12.12
C ASP A 534 67.84 -33.73 11.28
N GLN A 535 67.79 -33.16 10.06
CA GLN A 535 68.99 -32.87 9.26
C GLN A 535 69.96 -31.92 9.97
N PHE A 536 69.46 -30.84 10.59
CA PHE A 536 70.32 -29.91 11.33
C PHE A 536 71.00 -30.56 12.55
N GLU A 537 70.33 -31.47 13.26
CA GLU A 537 70.98 -32.20 14.37
C GLU A 537 72.02 -33.20 13.86
N GLU A 538 71.80 -33.81 12.69
CA GLU A 538 72.77 -34.71 12.07
C GLU A 538 74.03 -33.95 11.59
N GLU A 539 73.85 -32.78 10.95
CA GLU A 539 74.96 -31.89 10.58
C GLU A 539 75.73 -31.38 11.79
N LYS A 540 75.01 -31.01 12.86
CA LYS A 540 75.63 -30.58 14.12
C LYS A 540 76.45 -31.69 14.77
N LYS A 541 75.99 -32.94 14.71
CA LYS A 541 76.75 -34.11 15.16
C LYS A 541 78.01 -34.31 14.30
N HIS A 542 77.90 -34.21 12.98
CA HIS A 542 79.05 -34.32 12.07
C HIS A 542 80.09 -33.20 12.31
N LEU A 543 79.64 -31.98 12.61
CA LEU A 543 80.52 -30.87 12.95
C LEU A 543 81.23 -31.10 14.29
N HIS A 544 80.54 -31.68 15.28
CA HIS A 544 81.13 -32.06 16.57
C HIS A 544 82.21 -33.12 16.40
N GLU A 545 81.95 -34.19 15.63
CA GLU A 545 82.94 -35.24 15.33
C GLU A 545 84.15 -34.69 14.56
N SER A 546 83.94 -33.69 13.69
CA SER A 546 85.03 -33.01 12.97
C SER A 546 85.88 -32.13 13.89
N LEU A 547 85.26 -31.44 14.86
CA LEU A 547 85.96 -30.66 15.88
C LEU A 547 86.81 -31.55 16.79
N GLU A 548 86.28 -32.71 17.19
CA GLU A 548 87.02 -33.70 18.00
C GLU A 548 88.26 -34.23 17.26
N LYS A 549 88.16 -34.47 15.94
CA LYS A 549 89.32 -34.78 15.10
C LYS A 549 90.35 -33.66 15.06
N VAL A 550 89.94 -32.39 14.90
CA VAL A 550 90.87 -31.25 14.90
C VAL A 550 91.58 -31.10 16.24
N GLU A 551 90.88 -31.36 17.34
CA GLU A 551 91.46 -31.32 18.70
C GLU A 551 92.50 -32.43 18.90
N SER A 552 92.24 -33.64 18.40
CA SER A 552 93.23 -34.73 18.40
C SER A 552 94.49 -34.41 17.57
N LEU A 553 94.35 -33.74 16.43
CA LEU A 553 95.48 -33.31 15.59
C LEU A 553 96.31 -32.23 16.29
N LYS A 554 95.67 -31.30 17.01
CA LYS A 554 96.35 -30.28 17.80
C LYS A 554 97.27 -30.87 18.87
N LEU A 555 96.78 -31.89 19.60
CA LEU A 555 97.57 -32.58 20.63
C LEU A 555 98.83 -33.25 20.04
N SER A 556 98.73 -33.83 18.84
CA SER A 556 99.90 -34.39 18.13
C SER A 556 100.89 -33.32 17.65
N GLY A 557 100.40 -32.13 17.30
CA GLY A 557 101.22 -30.98 16.93
C GLY A 557 102.07 -30.48 18.10
N ASP A 558 101.47 -30.39 19.30
CA ASP A 558 102.16 -29.95 20.51
C ASP A 558 103.26 -30.93 20.97
N GLU A 559 103.08 -32.24 20.77
CA GLU A 559 104.14 -33.22 21.02
C GLU A 559 105.31 -33.05 20.04
N ASN A 560 105.01 -32.83 18.75
CA ASN A 560 106.04 -32.60 17.74
C ASN A 560 106.85 -31.31 18.00
N VAL A 561 106.20 -30.24 18.48
CA VAL A 561 106.87 -29.00 18.86
C VAL A 561 107.81 -29.22 20.05
N LYS A 562 107.40 -29.99 21.08
CA LYS A 562 108.27 -30.34 22.22
C LYS A 562 109.50 -31.16 21.81
N THR A 563 109.35 -32.08 20.84
CA THR A 563 110.51 -32.80 20.29
C THR A 563 111.47 -31.89 19.51
N LEU A 564 110.96 -30.89 18.80
CA LEU A 564 111.82 -29.92 18.12
C LEU A 564 112.52 -28.97 19.10
N GLU A 565 111.86 -28.52 20.17
CA GLU A 565 112.48 -27.69 21.22
C GLU A 565 113.61 -28.42 21.96
N THR A 566 113.47 -29.73 22.19
CA THR A 566 114.54 -30.54 22.81
C THR A 566 115.73 -30.73 21.88
N MET A 567 115.51 -30.89 20.56
CA MET A 567 116.59 -30.90 19.57
C MET A 567 117.32 -29.56 19.45
N VAL A 568 116.60 -28.43 19.47
CA VAL A 568 117.21 -27.09 19.43
C VAL A 568 118.08 -26.83 20.66
N LYS A 569 117.66 -27.25 21.86
CA LYS A 569 118.49 -27.16 23.07
C LYS A 569 119.76 -28.01 22.99
N ALA A 570 119.68 -29.21 22.40
CA ALA A 570 120.85 -30.06 22.20
C ALA A 570 121.88 -29.39 21.26
N LEU A 571 121.41 -28.83 20.13
CA LEU A 571 122.27 -28.11 19.18
C LEU A 571 122.89 -26.84 19.78
N GLN A 572 122.16 -26.11 20.63
CA GLN A 572 122.73 -24.95 21.35
C GLN A 572 123.88 -25.35 22.28
N SER A 573 123.78 -26.49 22.97
CA SER A 573 124.86 -26.99 23.84
C SER A 573 126.11 -27.41 23.06
N GLU A 574 125.95 -27.92 21.83
CA GLU A 574 127.08 -28.25 20.96
C GLU A 574 127.81 -26.99 20.46
N VAL A 575 127.06 -25.94 20.08
CA VAL A 575 127.64 -24.67 19.63
C VAL A 575 128.46 -23.98 20.75
N GLU A 576 128.00 -24.02 22.00
CA GLU A 576 128.78 -23.50 23.14
C GLU A 576 130.08 -24.28 23.38
N ASN A 577 130.08 -25.59 23.12
CA ASN A 577 131.26 -26.42 23.28
C ASN A 577 132.30 -26.16 22.17
N TYR A 578 131.85 -25.92 20.93
CA TYR A 578 132.73 -25.49 19.84
C TYR A 578 133.33 -24.10 20.07
N ALA A 579 132.57 -23.16 20.64
CA ALA A 579 133.07 -21.82 20.96
C ALA A 579 134.20 -21.84 22.02
N LYS A 580 134.15 -22.75 23.01
CA LYS A 580 135.24 -22.92 23.99
C LYS A 580 136.53 -23.46 23.36
N ASN A 581 136.42 -24.47 22.48
CA ASN A 581 137.58 -25.05 21.80
C ASN A 581 138.27 -24.05 20.85
N LEU A 582 137.52 -23.13 20.23
CA LEU A 582 138.06 -22.12 19.31
C LEU A 582 138.93 -21.08 20.05
N ASN A 583 138.53 -20.68 21.26
CA ASN A 583 139.27 -19.72 22.10
C ASN A 583 140.59 -20.28 22.66
N GLU A 584 140.67 -21.60 22.87
CA GLU A 584 141.93 -22.27 23.26
C GLU A 584 142.93 -22.34 22.09
N LYS A 585 142.43 -22.58 20.87
CA LYS A 585 143.25 -22.57 19.64
C LYS A 585 143.83 -21.18 19.34
N GLU A 586 143.08 -20.11 19.58
CA GLU A 586 143.52 -18.73 19.33
C GLU A 586 144.72 -18.31 20.21
N LYS A 587 144.81 -18.83 21.44
CA LYS A 587 145.99 -18.66 22.32
C LYS A 587 147.24 -19.42 21.83
N GLU A 588 147.07 -20.53 21.12
CA GLU A 588 148.21 -21.26 20.52
C GLU A 588 148.78 -20.54 19.29
N TRP A 589 147.93 -19.88 18.49
CA TRP A 589 148.35 -19.16 17.26
C TRP A 589 149.12 -17.87 17.57
N THR A 590 148.70 -17.10 18.57
CA THR A 590 149.38 -15.87 19.00
C THR A 590 150.81 -16.13 19.51
N SER A 591 151.05 -17.28 20.16
CA SER A 591 152.39 -17.69 20.61
C SER A 591 153.29 -18.22 19.47
N LYS A 592 152.71 -18.61 18.33
CA LYS A 592 153.42 -19.06 17.12
C LYS A 592 153.75 -17.91 16.16
N GLU A 593 152.96 -16.85 16.17
CA GLU A 593 153.15 -15.66 15.34
C GLU A 593 154.35 -14.81 15.81
N GLU A 594 154.60 -14.72 17.12
CA GLU A 594 155.81 -14.08 17.68
C GLU A 594 157.11 -14.83 17.30
N SER A 595 157.03 -16.14 17.01
CA SER A 595 158.16 -16.96 16.58
C SER A 595 158.43 -16.89 15.07
N LEU A 596 157.49 -16.40 14.25
CA LEU A 596 157.56 -16.42 12.78
C LEU A 596 157.92 -15.05 12.17
N MET A 597 157.93 -13.96 12.95
CA MET A 597 158.38 -12.63 12.53
C MET A 597 159.91 -12.42 12.54
N SER A 598 160.68 -13.42 12.99
CA SER A 598 162.17 -13.39 12.97
C SER A 598 162.76 -13.83 11.63
N ASP A 599 162.06 -14.67 10.87
CA ASP A 599 162.64 -15.34 9.71
C ASP A 599 161.84 -15.01 8.45
N LEU A 600 162.48 -14.25 7.55
CA LEU A 600 162.28 -14.21 6.09
C LEU A 600 162.05 -12.81 5.53
N LYS A 601 163.15 -12.06 5.60
CA LYS A 601 163.54 -11.02 4.65
C LYS A 601 164.15 -11.69 3.40
N GLY A 602 163.52 -11.55 2.23
CA GLY A 602 164.25 -11.57 0.95
C GLY A 602 163.60 -12.25 -0.25
N LYS A 603 162.99 -11.40 -1.11
CA LYS A 603 162.92 -11.42 -2.59
C LYS A 603 162.20 -12.62 -3.25
N GLY A 604 161.44 -12.46 -4.34
CA GLY A 604 161.15 -11.33 -5.22
C GLY A 604 160.51 -11.86 -6.52
N ASP A 605 159.75 -10.96 -7.16
CA ASP A 605 159.46 -10.87 -8.61
C ASP A 605 158.28 -11.64 -9.24
N SER A 606 157.15 -10.91 -9.30
CA SER A 606 156.36 -10.53 -10.49
C SER A 606 156.13 -11.50 -11.68
N GLU A 607 154.93 -12.10 -11.76
CA GLU A 607 154.23 -12.47 -13.02
C GLU A 607 152.74 -12.89 -12.80
N SER A 608 151.94 -12.20 -11.95
CA SER A 608 150.49 -12.53 -11.78
C SER A 608 149.53 -11.33 -11.80
N ALA A 609 150.04 -10.10 -11.94
CA ALA A 609 149.22 -8.89 -11.95
C ALA A 609 148.46 -8.65 -13.29
N PHE A 610 148.77 -9.39 -14.36
CA PHE A 610 148.09 -9.27 -15.65
C PHE A 610 146.95 -10.30 -15.84
N GLN A 611 146.97 -11.42 -15.12
CA GLN A 611 145.95 -12.48 -15.21
C GLN A 611 144.63 -12.08 -14.50
N ASN A 612 144.72 -11.31 -13.41
CA ASN A 612 143.56 -10.94 -12.59
C ASN A 612 142.65 -9.87 -13.21
N LYS A 613 143.12 -9.12 -14.22
CA LYS A 613 142.31 -8.09 -14.89
C LYS A 613 141.39 -8.67 -15.96
N VAL A 614 141.80 -9.78 -16.60
CA VAL A 614 141.02 -10.44 -17.67
C VAL A 614 139.87 -11.27 -17.10
N VAL A 615 140.06 -11.88 -15.92
CA VAL A 615 139.00 -12.64 -15.22
C VAL A 615 137.91 -11.70 -14.68
N SER A 616 138.30 -10.57 -14.07
CA SER A 616 137.35 -9.57 -13.55
C SER A 616 136.41 -8.97 -14.61
N LEU A 617 136.91 -8.74 -15.83
CA LEU A 617 136.07 -8.23 -16.93
C LEU A 617 135.15 -9.30 -17.54
N SER A 618 135.53 -10.59 -17.44
CA SER A 618 134.69 -11.70 -17.91
C SER A 618 133.53 -11.97 -16.94
N ASP A 619 133.75 -11.80 -15.62
CA ASP A 619 132.72 -11.99 -14.60
C ASP A 619 131.64 -10.88 -14.66
N GLU A 620 132.04 -9.64 -14.96
CA GLU A 620 131.09 -8.52 -15.16
C GLU A 620 130.18 -8.71 -16.39
N ILE A 621 130.71 -9.22 -17.50
CA ILE A 621 129.92 -9.50 -18.72
C ILE A 621 128.90 -10.62 -18.46
N THR A 622 129.24 -11.59 -17.62
CA THR A 622 128.36 -12.73 -17.30
C THR A 622 127.20 -12.31 -16.38
N SER A 623 127.48 -11.46 -15.39
CA SER A 623 126.48 -10.83 -14.51
C SER A 623 125.47 -9.96 -15.27
N LEU A 624 125.93 -9.18 -16.25
CA LEU A 624 125.05 -8.34 -17.06
C LEU A 624 124.13 -9.15 -17.99
N LYS A 625 124.59 -10.30 -18.51
CA LYS A 625 123.75 -11.19 -19.32
C LYS A 625 122.65 -11.88 -18.50
N GLN A 626 122.93 -12.25 -17.25
CA GLN A 626 121.93 -12.84 -16.36
C GLN A 626 120.82 -11.84 -15.99
N LYS A 627 121.17 -10.59 -15.66
CA LYS A 627 120.19 -9.53 -15.38
C LYS A 627 119.33 -9.17 -16.60
N LEU A 628 119.87 -9.31 -17.82
CA LEU A 628 119.10 -9.10 -19.04
C LEU A 628 118.06 -10.22 -19.24
N ALA A 629 118.42 -11.48 -18.97
CA ALA A 629 117.50 -12.61 -19.07
C ALA A 629 116.36 -12.54 -18.03
N GLU A 630 116.66 -12.13 -16.79
CA GLU A 630 115.64 -11.91 -15.75
C GLU A 630 114.65 -10.80 -16.13
N LYS A 631 115.12 -9.75 -16.82
CA LYS A 631 114.25 -8.66 -17.29
C LYS A 631 113.37 -9.09 -18.47
N ASP A 632 113.88 -9.91 -19.39
CA ASP A 632 113.08 -10.46 -20.50
C ASP A 632 111.98 -11.41 -20.00
N GLU A 633 112.24 -12.19 -18.94
CA GLU A 633 111.22 -13.06 -18.32
C GLU A 633 110.14 -12.26 -17.58
N HIS A 634 110.55 -11.17 -16.90
CA HIS A 634 109.62 -10.24 -16.25
C HIS A 634 108.73 -9.49 -17.24
N LEU A 635 109.24 -9.23 -18.46
CA LEU A 635 108.49 -8.55 -19.51
C LEU A 635 107.44 -9.50 -20.12
N LYS A 636 107.78 -10.77 -20.35
CA LYS A 636 106.82 -11.80 -20.78
C LYS A 636 105.69 -12.04 -19.80
N THR A 637 105.98 -12.04 -18.49
CA THR A 637 104.94 -12.18 -17.46
C THR A 637 104.00 -10.97 -17.43
N LYS A 638 104.52 -9.76 -17.63
CA LYS A 638 103.68 -8.55 -17.72
C LYS A 638 102.85 -8.48 -19.01
N GLU A 639 103.37 -8.97 -20.13
CA GLU A 639 102.60 -9.12 -21.37
C GLU A 639 101.43 -10.10 -21.21
N ALA A 640 101.65 -11.23 -20.50
CA ALA A 640 100.58 -12.19 -20.21
C ALA A 640 99.48 -11.61 -19.30
N GLU A 641 99.85 -10.86 -18.25
CA GLU A 641 98.89 -10.15 -17.39
C GLU A 641 98.06 -9.12 -18.18
N LEU A 642 98.66 -8.40 -19.12
CA LEU A 642 97.95 -7.43 -19.95
C LEU A 642 96.92 -8.08 -20.88
N THR A 643 97.23 -9.26 -21.44
CA THR A 643 96.27 -10.02 -22.25
C THR A 643 95.08 -10.54 -21.44
N LYS A 644 95.29 -10.90 -20.17
CA LYS A 644 94.21 -11.35 -19.27
C LYS A 644 93.24 -10.22 -18.94
N VAL A 645 93.76 -9.04 -18.57
CA VAL A 645 92.94 -7.85 -18.28
C VAL A 645 92.14 -7.40 -19.52
N SER A 646 92.72 -7.50 -20.72
CA SER A 646 92.00 -7.18 -21.96
C SER A 646 90.82 -8.13 -22.22
N SER A 647 90.93 -9.40 -21.81
CA SER A 647 89.84 -10.38 -21.96
C SER A 647 88.73 -10.18 -20.92
N GLU A 648 89.08 -9.80 -19.69
CA GLU A 648 88.12 -9.47 -18.63
C GLU A 648 87.34 -8.19 -18.98
N LYS A 649 88.01 -7.18 -19.55
CA LYS A 649 87.36 -5.99 -20.09
C LYS A 649 86.32 -6.33 -21.15
N HIS A 650 86.65 -7.22 -22.10
CA HIS A 650 85.72 -7.59 -23.17
C HIS A 650 84.48 -8.34 -22.64
N ASN A 651 84.64 -9.18 -21.61
CA ASN A 651 83.52 -9.87 -20.99
C ASN A 651 82.59 -8.90 -20.23
N LEU A 652 83.14 -7.94 -19.50
CA LEU A 652 82.35 -6.90 -18.83
C LEU A 652 81.61 -5.99 -19.82
N GLU A 653 82.25 -5.63 -20.94
CA GLU A 653 81.58 -4.87 -22.02
C GLU A 653 80.42 -5.66 -22.64
N LYS A 654 80.53 -6.99 -22.71
CA LYS A 654 79.46 -7.86 -23.22
C LYS A 654 78.29 -7.97 -22.23
N GLU A 655 78.56 -8.20 -20.95
CA GLU A 655 77.54 -8.26 -19.90
C GLU A 655 76.76 -6.94 -19.80
N LEU A 656 77.46 -5.79 -19.88
CA LEU A 656 76.81 -4.48 -19.88
C LEU A 656 75.87 -4.29 -21.09
N ASN A 657 76.27 -4.75 -22.28
CA ASN A 657 75.44 -4.65 -23.48
C ASN A 657 74.21 -5.58 -23.44
N ASP A 658 74.35 -6.77 -22.86
CA ASP A 658 73.25 -7.71 -22.67
C ASP A 658 72.23 -7.13 -21.65
N GLU A 659 72.70 -6.48 -20.59
CA GLU A 659 71.86 -5.81 -19.58
C GLU A 659 71.13 -4.58 -20.15
N ILE A 660 71.80 -3.75 -20.95
CA ILE A 660 71.19 -2.62 -21.67
C ILE A 660 70.09 -3.11 -22.62
N SER A 661 70.35 -4.21 -23.35
CA SER A 661 69.36 -4.80 -24.27
C SER A 661 68.13 -5.32 -23.52
N LYS A 662 68.32 -5.94 -22.36
CA LYS A 662 67.23 -6.40 -21.50
C LYS A 662 66.39 -5.23 -20.95
N LYS A 663 67.03 -4.15 -20.49
CA LYS A 663 66.33 -2.95 -20.01
C LYS A 663 65.58 -2.23 -21.13
N SER A 664 66.09 -2.26 -22.35
CA SER A 664 65.39 -1.71 -23.52
C SER A 664 64.11 -2.50 -23.87
N LEU A 665 64.11 -3.83 -23.70
CA LEU A 665 62.91 -4.66 -23.89
C LEU A 665 61.86 -4.41 -22.80
N GLU A 666 62.27 -4.36 -21.53
CA GLU A 666 61.38 -4.03 -20.40
C GLU A 666 60.73 -2.63 -20.57
N SER A 667 61.48 -1.64 -21.07
CA SER A 667 60.95 -0.31 -21.38
C SER A 667 59.92 -0.33 -22.52
N GLY A 668 60.10 -1.20 -23.52
CA GLY A 668 59.15 -1.35 -24.63
C GLY A 668 57.83 -1.98 -24.20
N GLU A 669 57.88 -2.99 -23.32
CA GLU A 669 56.69 -3.65 -22.76
C GLU A 669 55.87 -2.73 -21.85
N LEU A 670 56.55 -1.92 -21.03
CA LEU A 670 55.89 -0.89 -20.21
C LEU A 670 55.22 0.19 -21.08
N GLN A 671 55.85 0.58 -22.18
CA GLN A 671 55.28 1.56 -23.10
C GLN A 671 54.07 1.02 -23.86
N ALA A 672 54.08 -0.25 -24.26
CA ALA A 672 52.91 -0.91 -24.85
C ALA A 672 51.75 -1.04 -23.84
N SER A 673 52.05 -1.33 -22.58
CA SER A 673 51.05 -1.42 -21.51
C SER A 673 50.41 -0.05 -21.20
N LEU A 674 51.21 1.02 -21.19
CA LEU A 674 50.72 2.39 -21.07
C LEU A 674 49.79 2.78 -22.22
N SER A 675 50.15 2.48 -23.48
CA SER A 675 49.27 2.75 -24.62
C SER A 675 47.96 1.97 -24.58
N LYS A 676 47.95 0.74 -24.05
CA LYS A 676 46.73 -0.06 -23.89
C LYS A 676 45.81 0.52 -22.81
N LEU A 677 46.37 0.92 -21.66
CA LEU A 677 45.64 1.60 -20.59
C LEU A 677 45.05 2.94 -21.06
N GLN A 678 45.77 3.66 -21.91
CA GLN A 678 45.33 4.94 -22.46
C GLN A 678 44.14 4.77 -23.42
N LEU A 679 44.14 3.71 -24.25
CA LEU A 679 43.00 3.35 -25.10
C LEU A 679 41.78 2.89 -24.29
N ASP A 680 41.99 2.14 -23.21
CA ASP A 680 40.89 1.71 -22.34
C ASP A 680 40.24 2.90 -21.62
N LEU A 681 41.05 3.90 -21.20
CA LEU A 681 40.55 5.14 -20.59
C LEU A 681 39.70 5.94 -21.58
N GLU A 682 40.17 6.13 -22.81
CA GLU A 682 39.40 6.80 -23.88
C GLU A 682 38.08 6.06 -24.18
N SER A 683 38.08 4.72 -24.13
CA SER A 683 36.87 3.93 -24.33
C SER A 683 35.85 4.08 -23.19
N LYS A 684 36.34 4.23 -21.94
CA LYS A 684 35.49 4.42 -20.76
C LYS A 684 34.93 5.84 -20.72
N ASP A 685 35.73 6.85 -21.05
CA ASP A 685 35.26 8.24 -21.16
C ASP A 685 34.14 8.36 -22.20
N LYS A 686 34.27 7.65 -23.33
CA LYS A 686 33.22 7.63 -24.36
C LYS A 686 31.91 7.00 -23.86
N LYS A 687 32.00 5.92 -23.07
CA LYS A 687 30.81 5.30 -22.44
C LYS A 687 30.20 6.19 -21.36
N ILE A 688 31.00 6.92 -20.59
CA ILE A 688 30.52 7.88 -19.60
C ILE A 688 29.72 8.99 -20.31
N SER A 689 30.24 9.55 -21.40
CA SER A 689 29.50 10.55 -22.20
C SER A 689 28.18 10.01 -22.78
N GLU A 690 28.14 8.76 -23.25
CA GLU A 690 26.89 8.13 -23.70
C GLU A 690 25.87 7.92 -22.57
N PHE A 691 26.34 7.62 -21.35
CA PHE A 691 25.46 7.51 -20.18
C PHE A 691 24.96 8.88 -19.70
N GLU A 692 25.80 9.92 -19.73
CA GLU A 692 25.41 11.30 -19.41
C GLU A 692 24.33 11.82 -20.36
N GLU A 693 24.43 11.51 -21.65
CA GLU A 693 23.44 11.91 -22.65
C GLU A 693 22.10 11.17 -22.45
N LYS A 694 22.15 9.88 -22.10
CA LYS A 694 20.95 9.10 -21.72
C LYS A 694 20.32 9.62 -20.42
N LEU A 695 21.12 9.96 -19.42
CA LEU A 695 20.64 10.52 -18.15
C LEU A 695 19.87 11.82 -18.39
N LYS A 696 20.43 12.73 -19.20
CA LYS A 696 19.75 13.98 -19.61
C LYS A 696 18.42 13.73 -20.31
N SER A 697 18.36 12.76 -21.22
CA SER A 697 17.10 12.44 -21.92
C SER A 697 16.02 11.91 -20.97
N SER A 698 16.41 11.08 -19.99
CA SER A 698 15.51 10.56 -18.98
C SER A 698 15.05 11.62 -17.98
N GLU A 699 15.91 12.58 -17.62
CA GLU A 699 15.56 13.72 -16.78
C GLU A 699 14.56 14.66 -17.47
N GLU A 700 14.69 14.89 -18.78
CA GLU A 700 13.72 15.68 -19.55
C GLU A 700 12.35 15.00 -19.68
N GLU A 701 12.30 13.67 -19.79
CA GLU A 701 11.05 12.91 -19.78
C GLU A 701 10.37 12.93 -18.41
N LEU A 702 11.14 12.76 -17.33
CA LEU A 702 10.65 12.89 -15.95
C LEU A 702 10.07 14.28 -15.68
N LYS A 703 10.73 15.34 -16.17
CA LYS A 703 10.25 16.72 -16.03
C LYS A 703 8.90 16.94 -16.73
N LYS A 704 8.75 16.44 -17.96
CA LYS A 704 7.47 16.52 -18.71
C LYS A 704 6.35 15.71 -18.06
N SER A 705 6.68 14.57 -17.42
CA SER A 705 5.71 13.78 -16.66
C SER A 705 5.28 14.50 -15.37
N GLY A 706 6.22 15.13 -14.66
CA GLY A 706 5.94 15.94 -13.48
C GLY A 706 5.01 17.13 -13.78
N GLU A 707 5.25 17.84 -14.89
CA GLU A 707 4.39 18.95 -15.34
C GLU A 707 2.93 18.50 -15.60
N LYS A 708 2.72 17.30 -16.17
CA LYS A 708 1.37 16.73 -16.36
C LYS A 708 0.69 16.30 -15.07
N MET A 709 1.44 15.83 -14.07
CA MET A 709 0.85 15.48 -12.77
C MET A 709 0.33 16.72 -12.04
N VAL A 710 1.09 17.82 -12.05
CA VAL A 710 0.67 19.09 -11.43
C VAL A 710 -0.61 19.65 -12.09
N GLU A 711 -0.72 19.52 -13.41
CA GLU A 711 -1.92 19.97 -14.15
C GLU A 711 -3.16 19.11 -13.81
N ASN A 712 -2.99 17.80 -13.65
CA ASN A 712 -4.05 16.88 -13.22
C ASN A 712 -4.47 17.12 -11.76
N GLU A 713 -3.53 17.43 -10.87
CA GLU A 713 -3.78 17.74 -9.46
C GLU A 713 -4.56 19.04 -9.30
N SER A 714 -4.24 20.06 -10.11
CA SER A 714 -5.03 21.31 -10.20
C SER A 714 -6.47 21.06 -10.67
N ALA A 715 -6.69 20.12 -11.60
CA ALA A 715 -8.02 19.77 -12.07
C ALA A 715 -8.82 18.95 -11.02
N ALA A 716 -8.14 18.12 -10.23
CA ALA A 716 -8.75 17.37 -9.13
C ALA A 716 -9.21 18.30 -7.99
N LEU A 717 -8.40 19.31 -7.62
CA LEU A 717 -8.77 20.29 -6.61
C LEU A 717 -10.06 21.05 -6.97
N LYS A 718 -10.20 21.47 -8.23
CA LYS A 718 -11.40 22.17 -8.70
C LYS A 718 -12.66 21.30 -8.61
N LYS A 719 -12.55 20.01 -8.89
CA LYS A 719 -13.66 19.06 -8.70
C LYS A 719 -14.00 18.85 -7.23
N TYR A 720 -13.01 18.90 -6.35
CA TYR A 720 -13.21 18.81 -4.91
C TYR A 720 -13.99 20.04 -4.39
N ASP A 721 -13.63 21.25 -4.84
CA ASP A 721 -14.36 22.48 -4.52
C ASP A 721 -15.81 22.44 -5.03
N GLU A 722 -16.05 21.88 -6.22
CA GLU A 722 -17.41 21.69 -6.77
C GLU A 722 -18.22 20.67 -5.93
N LEU A 723 -17.61 19.56 -5.55
CA LEU A 723 -18.23 18.54 -4.69
C LEU A 723 -18.56 19.08 -3.29
N GLU A 724 -17.68 19.86 -2.69
CA GLU A 724 -17.93 20.46 -1.37
C GLU A 724 -19.10 21.46 -1.41
N ASN A 725 -19.21 22.24 -2.50
CA ASN A 725 -20.36 23.13 -2.71
C ASN A 725 -21.66 22.36 -2.91
N HIS A 726 -21.64 21.24 -3.66
CA HIS A 726 -22.80 20.37 -3.79
C HIS A 726 -23.20 19.73 -2.46
N MET A 727 -22.23 19.32 -1.63
CA MET A 727 -22.50 18.74 -0.32
C MET A 727 -23.21 19.74 0.61
N LYS A 728 -22.75 21.01 0.62
CA LYS A 728 -23.41 22.09 1.37
C LYS A 728 -24.84 22.36 0.89
N MET A 729 -25.11 22.27 -0.42
CA MET A 729 -26.46 22.42 -0.95
C MET A 729 -27.38 21.25 -0.54
N VAL A 730 -26.86 20.02 -0.53
CA VAL A 730 -27.61 18.84 -0.10
C VAL A 730 -27.90 18.89 1.41
N GLU A 731 -26.96 19.33 2.23
CA GLU A 731 -27.16 19.53 3.66
C GLU A 731 -28.25 20.58 3.95
N ALA A 732 -28.24 21.70 3.22
CA ALA A 732 -29.28 22.72 3.34
C ALA A 732 -30.67 22.19 2.93
N ALA A 733 -30.75 21.42 1.83
CA ALA A 733 -31.99 20.80 1.39
C ALA A 733 -32.50 19.75 2.40
N ASN A 734 -31.61 18.95 2.99
CA ASN A 734 -31.95 17.99 4.03
C ASN A 734 -32.47 18.67 5.31
N PHE A 735 -31.90 19.82 5.67
CA PHE A 735 -32.39 20.62 6.80
C PHE A 735 -33.81 21.16 6.54
N GLU A 736 -34.08 21.67 5.34
CA GLU A 736 -35.43 22.08 4.95
C GLU A 736 -36.42 20.91 4.92
N LEU A 737 -35.99 19.74 4.42
CA LEU A 737 -36.83 18.54 4.37
C LEU A 737 -37.17 18.06 5.79
N ALA A 738 -36.19 18.06 6.70
CA ALA A 738 -36.39 17.69 8.10
C ALA A 738 -37.38 18.63 8.79
N ALA A 739 -37.29 19.94 8.54
CA ALA A 739 -38.26 20.91 9.05
C ALA A 739 -39.68 20.64 8.51
N LYS A 740 -39.80 20.28 7.23
CA LYS A 740 -41.09 19.95 6.60
C LYS A 740 -41.70 18.65 7.12
N VAL A 741 -40.87 17.64 7.38
CA VAL A 741 -41.29 16.38 8.01
C VAL A 741 -41.77 16.63 9.44
N SER A 742 -41.08 17.50 10.19
CA SER A 742 -41.52 17.90 11.54
C SER A 742 -42.88 18.60 11.51
N GLN A 743 -43.09 19.51 10.56
CA GLN A 743 -44.36 20.23 10.41
C GLN A 743 -45.51 19.28 10.04
N LEU A 744 -45.29 18.37 9.08
CA LEU A 744 -46.29 17.38 8.68
C LEU A 744 -46.65 16.44 9.82
N ASN A 745 -45.69 16.07 10.68
CA ASN A 745 -45.98 15.26 11.87
C ASN A 745 -46.83 16.01 12.91
N GLU A 746 -46.61 17.31 13.12
CA GLU A 746 -47.47 18.12 13.97
C GLU A 746 -48.89 18.25 13.42
N ASP A 747 -49.01 18.45 12.10
CA ASP A 747 -50.32 18.56 11.44
C ASP A 747 -51.07 17.21 11.46
N LEU A 748 -50.37 16.09 11.32
CA LEU A 748 -50.92 14.74 11.47
C LEU A 748 -51.44 14.52 12.90
N GLN A 749 -50.66 14.88 13.93
CA GLN A 749 -51.09 14.75 15.33
C GLN A 749 -52.33 15.59 15.63
N LYS A 750 -52.45 16.79 15.05
CA LYS A 750 -53.66 17.62 15.18
C LYS A 750 -54.86 16.97 14.51
N ALA A 751 -54.68 16.44 13.30
CA ALA A 751 -55.76 15.75 12.58
C ALA A 751 -56.20 14.47 13.31
N GLU A 752 -55.28 13.73 13.92
CA GLU A 752 -55.58 12.57 14.76
C GLU A 752 -56.34 12.96 16.03
N ALA A 753 -55.98 14.07 16.68
CA ALA A 753 -56.72 14.59 17.84
C ALA A 753 -58.15 15.03 17.46
N GLU A 754 -58.30 15.76 16.34
CA GLU A 754 -59.62 16.15 15.82
C GLU A 754 -60.49 14.94 15.45
N LYS A 755 -59.89 13.88 14.91
CA LYS A 755 -60.58 12.63 14.62
C LYS A 755 -61.12 11.97 15.89
N VAL A 756 -60.32 11.91 16.96
CA VAL A 756 -60.73 11.35 18.26
C VAL A 756 -61.88 12.16 18.86
N ASP A 757 -61.84 13.49 18.75
CA ASP A 757 -62.94 14.35 19.21
C ASP A 757 -64.23 14.12 18.39
N ILE A 758 -64.12 13.92 17.08
CA ILE A 758 -65.28 13.61 16.22
C ILE A 758 -65.85 12.22 16.56
N GLU A 759 -65.02 11.21 16.77
CA GLU A 759 -65.43 9.87 17.18
C GLU A 759 -66.16 9.90 18.54
N SER A 760 -65.63 10.64 19.52
CA SER A 760 -66.28 10.85 20.82
C SER A 760 -67.64 11.54 20.68
N ASN A 761 -67.77 12.51 19.77
CA ASN A 761 -69.04 13.20 19.54
C ASN A 761 -70.06 12.30 18.84
N LEU A 762 -69.62 11.42 17.93
CA LEU A 762 -70.50 10.46 17.26
C LEU A 762 -71.02 9.39 18.24
N GLU A 763 -70.20 8.91 19.17
CA GLU A 763 -70.65 8.01 20.24
C GLU A 763 -71.71 8.67 21.13
N LEU A 764 -71.54 9.96 21.47
CA LEU A 764 -72.54 10.72 22.22
C LEU A 764 -73.87 10.84 21.45
N PHE A 765 -73.81 11.13 20.15
CA PHE A 765 -75.02 11.18 19.31
C PHE A 765 -75.71 9.82 19.18
N GLN A 766 -74.96 8.72 19.11
CA GLN A 766 -75.52 7.36 19.12
C GLN A 766 -76.23 7.04 20.45
N LEU A 767 -75.61 7.38 21.58
CA LEU A 767 -76.22 7.22 22.90
C LEU A 767 -77.53 8.02 23.05
N GLU A 768 -77.58 9.24 22.51
CA GLU A 768 -78.81 10.04 22.51
C GLU A 768 -79.90 9.45 21.60
N ALA A 769 -79.53 8.94 20.42
CA ALA A 769 -80.45 8.28 19.51
C ALA A 769 -81.03 6.98 20.11
N ASP A 770 -80.20 6.16 20.77
CA ASP A 770 -80.61 4.94 21.45
C ASP A 770 -81.55 5.23 22.62
N LYS A 771 -81.27 6.31 23.37
CA LYS A 771 -82.14 6.76 24.45
C LYS A 771 -83.51 7.21 23.92
N ALA A 772 -83.54 7.98 22.83
CA ALA A 772 -84.78 8.40 22.19
C ALA A 772 -85.59 7.21 21.64
N ASN A 773 -84.92 6.22 21.05
CA ASN A 773 -85.56 4.99 20.57
C ASN A 773 -86.16 4.17 21.72
N LYS A 774 -85.47 4.10 22.86
CA LYS A 774 -85.96 3.40 24.05
C LYS A 774 -87.21 4.06 24.64
N GLU A 775 -87.23 5.39 24.71
CA GLU A 775 -88.40 6.17 25.14
C GLU A 775 -89.59 6.01 24.18
N LEU A 776 -89.34 5.90 22.87
CA LEU A 776 -90.38 5.64 21.87
C LEU A 776 -90.97 4.23 22.06
N HIS A 777 -90.12 3.23 22.31
CA HIS A 777 -90.54 1.85 22.50
C HIS A 777 -91.37 1.69 23.78
N GLU A 778 -91.01 2.35 24.88
CA GLU A 778 -91.80 2.38 26.11
C GLU A 778 -93.18 3.03 25.90
N LYS A 779 -93.25 4.11 25.12
CA LYS A 779 -94.54 4.74 24.75
C LYS A 779 -95.41 3.82 23.90
N GLN A 780 -94.83 3.11 22.92
CA GLN A 780 -95.57 2.14 22.11
C GLN A 780 -96.09 0.97 22.94
N GLU A 781 -95.30 0.46 23.89
CA GLU A 781 -95.71 -0.65 24.76
C GLU A 781 -96.85 -0.23 25.72
N ASN A 782 -96.81 0.99 26.24
CA ASN A 782 -97.87 1.54 27.08
C ASN A 782 -99.18 1.74 26.30
N LEU A 783 -99.12 2.19 25.05
CA LEU A 783 -100.30 2.30 24.17
C LEU A 783 -100.90 0.92 23.83
N LEU A 784 -100.08 -0.11 23.65
CA LEU A 784 -100.54 -1.48 23.44
C LEU A 784 -101.28 -2.04 24.67
N LYS A 785 -100.77 -1.78 25.88
CA LYS A 785 -101.43 -2.16 27.15
C LYS A 785 -102.75 -1.40 27.37
N GLU A 786 -102.86 -0.16 26.90
CA GLU A 786 -104.09 0.64 26.94
C GLU A 786 -105.14 0.18 25.91
N CYS A 787 -104.71 -0.31 24.73
CA CYS A 787 -105.59 -0.93 23.75
C CYS A 787 -106.13 -2.32 24.16
N GLU A 788 -105.37 -3.10 24.93
CA GLU A 788 -105.82 -4.40 25.43
C GLU A 788 -106.83 -4.28 26.58
N THR A 789 -106.72 -3.23 27.40
CA THR A 789 -107.64 -2.99 28.53
C THR A 789 -109.03 -2.49 28.09
N LEU A 790 -109.16 -1.90 26.89
CA LEU A 790 -110.43 -1.43 26.34
C LEU A 790 -111.27 -2.51 25.62
N LYS A 791 -110.78 -3.74 25.48
CA LYS A 791 -111.51 -4.85 24.80
C LYS A 791 -112.30 -5.78 25.73
N LEU A 792 -112.23 -5.62 27.05
CA LEU A 792 -112.78 -6.59 28.03
C LEU A 792 -113.95 -6.10 28.93
N SER A 793 -114.65 -5.02 28.59
CA SER A 793 -115.91 -4.67 29.28
C SER A 793 -117.03 -4.38 28.26
N GLY A 794 -117.99 -5.30 28.19
CA GLY A 794 -119.13 -5.23 27.30
C GLY A 794 -120.39 -4.55 27.87
N ALA A 795 -121.32 -4.28 26.94
CA ALA A 795 -122.79 -4.18 27.07
C ALA A 795 -123.35 -3.06 27.98
N GLU A 796 -124.37 -2.25 27.65
CA GLU A 796 -125.45 -2.26 26.65
C GLU A 796 -126.11 -0.87 26.68
N GLY A 797 -126.69 -0.38 25.58
CA GLY A 797 -127.43 0.89 25.61
C GLY A 797 -127.86 1.46 24.26
N THR A 798 -128.94 0.90 23.74
CA THR A 798 -129.73 1.30 22.56
C THR A 798 -129.84 2.82 22.28
N LYS A 799 -129.25 3.27 21.16
CA LYS A 799 -129.79 4.33 20.31
C LYS A 799 -129.15 4.28 18.91
N ALA A 800 -130.00 4.07 17.91
CA ALA A 800 -129.82 4.49 16.52
C ALA A 800 -128.57 3.93 15.80
N ALA A 801 -128.57 2.77 15.16
CA ALA A 801 -129.34 2.42 13.93
C ALA A 801 -129.55 3.56 12.89
N GLN A 802 -129.00 4.76 13.12
CA GLN A 802 -129.08 5.92 12.23
C GLN A 802 -127.69 6.55 11.98
N ASP A 803 -126.68 6.21 12.80
CA ASP A 803 -125.27 6.56 12.60
C ASP A 803 -124.53 5.62 11.61
N LEU A 804 -125.19 4.56 11.14
CA LEU A 804 -124.59 3.56 10.24
C LEU A 804 -124.58 3.96 8.75
N ILE A 805 -125.29 5.03 8.37
CA ILE A 805 -125.22 5.57 7.00
C ILE A 805 -124.16 6.69 6.91
N GLU A 806 -123.92 7.42 8.00
CA GLU A 806 -122.90 8.48 8.08
C GLU A 806 -121.48 7.92 8.33
N LYS A 807 -121.35 6.72 8.90
CA LYS A 807 -120.07 6.01 9.04
C LYS A 807 -119.51 5.40 7.75
N ASN A 808 -120.35 4.99 6.78
CA ASN A 808 -119.84 4.44 5.51
C ASN A 808 -119.26 5.51 4.56
N SER A 809 -119.61 6.79 4.71
CA SER A 809 -118.90 7.89 4.03
C SER A 809 -117.63 8.34 4.76
N ALA A 810 -117.54 8.11 6.07
CA ALA A 810 -116.34 8.39 6.85
C ALA A 810 -115.25 7.32 6.64
N VAL A 811 -115.61 6.04 6.52
CA VAL A 811 -114.66 4.95 6.23
C VAL A 811 -114.08 5.04 4.81
N LEU A 812 -114.80 5.62 3.83
CA LEU A 812 -114.23 5.91 2.50
C LEU A 812 -113.22 7.07 2.53
N LYS A 813 -113.45 8.08 3.39
CA LYS A 813 -112.49 9.18 3.64
C LYS A 813 -111.28 8.73 4.44
N GLU A 814 -111.47 7.85 5.41
CA GLU A 814 -110.40 7.26 6.23
C GLU A 814 -109.60 6.23 5.41
N CYS A 815 -110.21 5.55 4.43
CA CYS A 815 -109.49 4.74 3.43
C CYS A 815 -108.73 5.59 2.39
N GLU A 816 -109.19 6.80 2.06
CA GLU A 816 -108.46 7.76 1.21
C GLU A 816 -107.31 8.44 1.96
N GLU A 817 -107.50 8.81 3.24
CA GLU A 817 -106.45 9.35 4.11
C GLU A 817 -105.43 8.28 4.49
N LEU A 818 -105.83 7.01 4.71
CA LEU A 818 -104.90 5.90 4.86
C LEU A 818 -104.20 5.58 3.53
N LYS A 819 -104.83 5.74 2.36
CA LYS A 819 -104.13 5.65 1.05
C LYS A 819 -103.13 6.78 0.83
N GLU A 820 -103.43 7.99 1.29
CA GLU A 820 -102.53 9.14 1.20
C GLU A 820 -101.39 9.02 2.21
N THR A 821 -101.64 8.43 3.39
CA THR A 821 -100.63 8.14 4.41
C THR A 821 -99.78 6.93 4.04
N ILE A 822 -100.35 5.91 3.39
CA ILE A 822 -99.63 4.79 2.78
C ILE A 822 -98.80 5.29 1.59
N SER A 823 -99.32 6.19 0.74
CA SER A 823 -98.54 6.82 -0.35
C SER A 823 -97.40 7.73 0.17
N LYS A 824 -97.63 8.46 1.26
CA LYS A 824 -96.57 9.21 1.98
C LYS A 824 -95.56 8.26 2.63
N LYS A 825 -95.99 7.14 3.20
CA LYS A 825 -95.09 6.11 3.74
C LYS A 825 -94.38 5.32 2.64
N ASP A 826 -94.97 5.11 1.47
CA ASP A 826 -94.37 4.46 0.30
C ASP A 826 -93.33 5.38 -0.36
N SER A 827 -93.56 6.69 -0.37
CA SER A 827 -92.55 7.68 -0.78
C SER A 827 -91.43 7.84 0.25
N GLU A 828 -91.74 7.74 1.54
CA GLU A 828 -90.74 7.72 2.63
C GLU A 828 -89.91 6.43 2.60
N ILE A 829 -90.54 5.27 2.39
CA ILE A 829 -89.91 3.96 2.17
C ILE A 829 -89.10 3.97 0.87
N SER A 830 -89.57 4.61 -0.20
CA SER A 830 -88.79 4.77 -1.43
C SER A 830 -87.57 5.70 -1.23
N SER A 831 -87.69 6.72 -0.38
CA SER A 831 -86.56 7.60 -0.01
C SER A 831 -85.56 6.95 0.95
N LEU A 832 -86.04 6.04 1.81
CA LEU A 832 -85.20 5.23 2.68
C LEU A 832 -84.58 4.07 1.91
N SER A 833 -85.29 3.49 0.94
CA SER A 833 -84.78 2.48 0.00
C SER A 833 -83.68 3.07 -0.87
N SER A 834 -83.85 4.28 -1.41
CA SER A 834 -82.78 4.94 -2.19
C SER A 834 -81.59 5.33 -1.32
N LYS A 835 -81.79 5.61 -0.03
CA LYS A 835 -80.70 5.78 0.95
C LYS A 835 -80.02 4.48 1.32
N VAL A 836 -80.76 3.38 1.43
CA VAL A 836 -80.22 2.04 1.64
C VAL A 836 -79.44 1.60 0.41
N ASP A 837 -79.92 1.90 -0.80
CA ASP A 837 -79.21 1.65 -2.05
C ASP A 837 -77.96 2.52 -2.15
N SER A 838 -78.01 3.81 -1.77
CA SER A 838 -76.83 4.67 -1.75
C SER A 838 -75.81 4.22 -0.71
N LEU A 839 -76.26 3.86 0.50
CA LEU A 839 -75.38 3.32 1.55
C LEU A 839 -74.84 1.93 1.18
N SER A 840 -75.60 1.11 0.45
CA SER A 840 -75.12 -0.17 -0.08
C SER A 840 -74.05 0.05 -1.14
N THR A 841 -74.24 1.00 -2.06
CA THR A 841 -73.19 1.36 -3.04
C THR A 841 -71.95 1.96 -2.38
N GLU A 842 -72.12 2.70 -1.28
CA GLU A 842 -71.02 3.26 -0.50
C GLU A 842 -70.28 2.17 0.29
N ILE A 843 -71.00 1.23 0.90
CA ILE A 843 -70.45 0.02 1.53
C ILE A 843 -69.71 -0.86 0.52
N ASP A 844 -70.25 -1.05 -0.69
CA ASP A 844 -69.59 -1.83 -1.74
C ASP A 844 -68.36 -1.11 -2.30
N SER A 845 -68.39 0.22 -2.40
CA SER A 845 -67.21 1.02 -2.76
C SER A 845 -66.13 0.99 -1.67
N LEU A 846 -66.52 0.99 -0.38
CA LEU A 846 -65.62 0.84 0.76
C LEU A 846 -65.07 -0.58 0.87
N LYS A 847 -65.86 -1.61 0.57
CA LYS A 847 -65.39 -3.00 0.45
C LYS A 847 -64.40 -3.18 -0.71
N LYS A 848 -64.66 -2.53 -1.84
CA LYS A 848 -63.74 -2.55 -2.99
C LYS A 848 -62.42 -1.85 -2.66
N ASN A 849 -62.47 -0.63 -2.10
CA ASN A 849 -61.29 0.13 -1.66
C ASN A 849 -60.51 -0.58 -0.53
N SER A 850 -61.19 -1.25 0.40
CA SER A 850 -60.51 -2.03 1.43
C SER A 850 -59.89 -3.30 0.85
N SER A 851 -60.52 -3.97 -0.13
CA SER A 851 -59.90 -5.11 -0.82
C SER A 851 -58.67 -4.73 -1.66
N GLU A 852 -58.71 -3.57 -2.33
CA GLU A 852 -57.56 -3.05 -3.09
C GLU A 852 -56.42 -2.62 -2.16
N LYS A 853 -56.73 -1.98 -1.02
CA LYS A 853 -55.73 -1.69 0.02
C LYS A 853 -55.15 -2.95 0.66
N ILE A 854 -55.96 -3.98 0.90
CA ILE A 854 -55.48 -5.27 1.41
C ILE A 854 -54.51 -5.91 0.40
N GLY A 855 -54.85 -5.91 -0.89
CA GLY A 855 -53.96 -6.41 -1.95
C GLY A 855 -52.66 -5.61 -2.09
N GLU A 856 -52.70 -4.29 -1.96
CA GLU A 856 -51.48 -3.46 -1.91
C GLU A 856 -50.65 -3.71 -0.65
N THR A 857 -51.27 -3.93 0.50
CA THR A 857 -50.54 -4.28 1.74
C THR A 857 -49.93 -5.68 1.68
N GLU A 858 -50.61 -6.66 1.07
CA GLU A 858 -50.07 -8.00 0.84
C GLU A 858 -48.88 -7.95 -0.14
N LYS A 859 -48.97 -7.12 -1.18
CA LYS A 859 -47.86 -6.91 -2.13
C LYS A 859 -46.65 -6.26 -1.46
N LYS A 860 -46.87 -5.23 -0.63
CA LYS A 860 -45.81 -4.60 0.19
C LYS A 860 -45.24 -5.57 1.23
N LEU A 861 -46.05 -6.47 1.79
CA LEU A 861 -45.59 -7.50 2.70
C LEU A 861 -44.68 -8.52 1.99
N ILE A 862 -45.05 -8.94 0.77
CA ILE A 862 -44.23 -9.84 -0.06
C ILE A 862 -42.92 -9.16 -0.49
N GLU A 863 -42.96 -7.88 -0.86
CA GLU A 863 -41.76 -7.09 -1.18
C GLU A 863 -40.84 -6.95 0.05
N ALA A 864 -41.39 -6.65 1.22
CA ALA A 864 -40.64 -6.62 2.49
C ALA A 864 -40.10 -8.00 2.90
N GLN A 865 -40.83 -9.09 2.57
CA GLN A 865 -40.38 -10.46 2.81
C GLN A 865 -39.18 -10.82 1.91
N ASN A 866 -39.22 -10.40 0.64
CA ASN A 866 -38.13 -10.59 -0.32
C ASN A 866 -36.90 -9.74 0.04
N GLU A 867 -37.10 -8.51 0.52
CA GLU A 867 -36.01 -7.67 1.06
C GLU A 867 -35.42 -8.26 2.34
N LYS A 868 -36.24 -8.85 3.22
CA LYS A 868 -35.75 -9.56 4.40
C LYS A 868 -34.89 -10.77 4.03
N GLU A 869 -35.26 -11.49 2.97
CA GLU A 869 -34.51 -12.64 2.47
C GLU A 869 -33.20 -12.23 1.78
N SER A 870 -33.21 -11.11 1.04
CA SER A 870 -31.99 -10.53 0.44
C SER A 870 -31.05 -9.96 1.52
N LEU A 871 -31.58 -9.24 2.52
CA LEU A 871 -30.83 -8.75 3.67
C LEU A 871 -30.29 -9.91 4.51
N SER A 872 -31.03 -11.01 4.66
CA SER A 872 -30.52 -12.22 5.34
C SER A 872 -29.33 -12.84 4.59
N LYS A 873 -29.33 -12.78 3.25
CA LYS A 873 -28.19 -13.21 2.41
C LYS A 873 -26.99 -12.28 2.58
N ILE A 874 -27.21 -10.97 2.55
CA ILE A 874 -26.16 -9.97 2.77
C ILE A 874 -25.59 -10.10 4.19
N VAL A 875 -26.41 -10.35 5.21
CA VAL A 875 -25.96 -10.60 6.59
C VAL A 875 -25.13 -11.89 6.68
N SER A 876 -25.47 -12.93 5.91
CA SER A 876 -24.67 -14.15 5.83
C SER A 876 -23.30 -13.88 5.19
N GLU A 877 -23.26 -13.13 4.10
CA GLU A 877 -22.02 -12.75 3.41
C GLU A 877 -21.15 -11.82 4.28
N LEU A 878 -21.76 -10.85 4.96
CA LEU A 878 -21.07 -9.97 5.91
C LEU A 878 -20.50 -10.75 7.11
N LYS A 879 -21.20 -11.79 7.60
CA LYS A 879 -20.65 -12.68 8.64
C LYS A 879 -19.44 -13.46 8.15
N GLU A 880 -19.42 -13.89 6.89
CA GLU A 880 -18.27 -14.57 6.31
C GLU A 880 -17.09 -13.61 6.12
N VAL A 881 -17.35 -12.38 5.67
CA VAL A 881 -16.33 -11.32 5.55
C VAL A 881 -15.79 -10.90 6.91
N LEU A 882 -16.64 -10.78 7.94
CA LEU A 882 -16.21 -10.52 9.32
C LEU A 882 -15.31 -11.65 9.84
N GLY A 883 -15.66 -12.91 9.58
CA GLY A 883 -14.80 -14.05 9.94
C GLY A 883 -13.44 -14.02 9.24
N LYS A 884 -13.38 -13.59 7.98
CA LYS A 884 -12.11 -13.38 7.25
C LYS A 884 -11.32 -12.20 7.84
N LYS A 885 -11.99 -11.10 8.18
CA LYS A 885 -11.37 -9.93 8.81
C LYS A 885 -10.85 -10.21 10.20
N ASP A 886 -11.55 -11.00 11.01
CA ASP A 886 -11.07 -11.46 12.32
C ASP A 886 -9.81 -12.32 12.22
N ASN A 887 -9.70 -13.14 11.16
CA ASN A 887 -8.49 -13.93 10.91
C ASN A 887 -7.33 -13.06 10.41
N GLU A 888 -7.58 -12.08 9.54
CA GLU A 888 -6.57 -11.08 9.16
C GLU A 888 -6.12 -10.23 10.37
N LEU A 889 -7.05 -9.86 11.26
CA LEU A 889 -6.72 -9.11 12.47
C LEU A 889 -5.82 -9.93 13.42
N LYS A 890 -6.07 -11.24 13.53
CA LYS A 890 -5.19 -12.15 14.28
C LYS A 890 -3.80 -12.24 13.65
N ALA A 891 -3.72 -12.40 12.33
CA ALA A 891 -2.43 -12.42 11.61
C ALA A 891 -1.67 -11.10 11.78
N LEU A 892 -2.36 -9.95 11.68
CA LEU A 892 -1.76 -8.63 11.87
C LEU A 892 -1.26 -8.44 13.31
N ASN A 893 -1.94 -9.03 14.29
CA ASN A 893 -1.53 -8.96 15.69
C ASN A 893 -0.31 -9.85 15.97
N GLU A 894 -0.22 -11.01 15.32
CA GLU A 894 0.97 -11.86 15.31
C GLU A 894 2.17 -11.13 14.67
N ASP A 895 1.96 -10.45 13.54
CA ASP A 895 2.98 -9.61 12.89
C ASP A 895 3.40 -8.42 13.76
N ASN A 896 2.47 -7.83 14.52
CA ASN A 896 2.78 -6.74 15.46
C ASN A 896 3.59 -7.23 16.67
N ASP A 897 3.38 -8.46 17.13
CA ASP A 897 4.22 -9.08 18.16
C ASP A 897 5.62 -9.39 17.63
N VAL A 898 5.75 -9.83 16.36
CA VAL A 898 7.06 -9.96 15.69
C VAL A 898 7.74 -8.60 15.54
N MET A 899 7.00 -7.54 15.19
CA MET A 899 7.54 -6.18 15.09
C MET A 899 8.07 -5.67 16.44
N LYS A 900 7.37 -5.93 17.55
CA LYS A 900 7.87 -5.61 18.90
C LYS A 900 9.16 -6.37 19.25
N GLN A 901 9.29 -7.63 18.85
CA GLN A 901 10.52 -8.38 19.04
C GLN A 901 11.68 -7.81 18.20
N LEU A 902 11.40 -7.39 16.96
CA LEU A 902 12.40 -6.71 16.13
C LEU A 902 12.82 -5.35 16.71
N MET A 903 11.88 -4.58 17.27
CA MET A 903 12.19 -3.34 17.98
C MET A 903 13.07 -3.56 19.22
N GLN A 904 12.80 -4.61 20.00
CA GLN A 904 13.65 -4.97 21.15
C GLN A 904 15.07 -5.37 20.70
N ASN A 905 15.18 -6.10 19.60
CA ASN A 905 16.48 -6.46 19.03
C ASN A 905 17.21 -5.23 18.47
N GLU A 906 16.49 -4.26 17.90
CA GLU A 906 17.05 -3.01 17.42
C GLU A 906 17.57 -2.13 18.58
N GLU A 907 16.82 -2.03 19.68
CA GLU A 907 17.28 -1.37 20.92
C GLU A 907 18.54 -2.06 21.50
N GLU A 908 18.61 -3.39 21.45
CA GLU A 908 19.78 -4.15 21.92
C GLU A 908 21.00 -3.93 21.01
N ILE A 909 20.82 -3.90 19.68
CA ILE A 909 21.87 -3.58 18.72
C ILE A 909 22.34 -2.14 18.88
N GLN A 910 21.43 -1.20 19.10
CA GLN A 910 21.76 0.21 19.32
C GLN A 910 22.54 0.40 20.62
N GLY A 911 22.16 -0.29 21.70
CA GLY A 911 22.93 -0.31 22.95
C GLY A 911 24.31 -0.97 22.81
N GLN A 912 24.49 -1.93 21.90
CA GLN A 912 25.82 -2.47 21.57
C GLN A 912 26.64 -1.48 20.75
N LEU A 913 26.01 -0.76 19.81
CA LEU A 913 26.68 0.26 18.98
C LEU A 913 27.19 1.43 19.82
N GLU A 914 26.41 1.89 20.80
CA GLU A 914 26.81 2.94 21.75
C GLU A 914 28.04 2.51 22.56
N LYS A 915 28.09 1.26 23.03
CA LYS A 915 29.28 0.71 23.72
C LYS A 915 30.51 0.65 22.80
N TYR A 916 30.34 0.31 21.53
CA TYR A 916 31.44 0.34 20.57
C TYR A 916 31.91 1.77 20.27
N GLN A 917 30.99 2.75 20.24
CA GLN A 917 31.33 4.16 20.08
C GLN A 917 32.06 4.73 21.31
N GLU A 918 31.65 4.37 22.53
CA GLU A 918 32.37 4.70 23.77
C GLU A 918 33.78 4.12 23.75
N MET A 919 33.93 2.84 23.38
CA MET A 919 35.24 2.19 23.26
C MET A 919 36.12 2.85 22.19
N ALA A 920 35.54 3.28 21.07
CA ALA A 920 36.24 4.03 20.03
C ALA A 920 36.68 5.43 20.51
N GLN A 921 35.87 6.10 21.34
CA GLN A 921 36.23 7.38 21.97
C GLN A 921 37.38 7.22 22.98
N GLU A 922 37.37 6.14 23.78
CA GLU A 922 38.48 5.80 24.68
C GLU A 922 39.78 5.52 23.91
N HIS A 923 39.70 4.82 22.78
CA HIS A 923 40.84 4.64 21.86
C HIS A 923 41.33 5.98 21.28
N GLY A 924 40.41 6.90 20.97
CA GLY A 924 40.74 8.27 20.53
C GLY A 924 41.46 9.09 21.62
N HIS A 925 41.05 8.95 22.87
CA HIS A 925 41.73 9.56 24.02
C HIS A 925 43.12 8.96 24.25
N CYS A 926 43.27 7.64 24.11
CA CYS A 926 44.58 6.98 24.13
C CYS A 926 45.48 7.46 22.98
N ALA A 927 44.95 7.60 21.76
CA ALA A 927 45.70 8.09 20.61
C ALA A 927 46.16 9.56 20.79
N ASN A 928 45.34 10.40 21.41
CA ASN A 928 45.70 11.78 21.75
C ASN A 928 46.76 11.83 22.86
N HIS A 929 46.64 10.97 23.87
CA HIS A 929 47.65 10.85 24.92
C HIS A 929 49.00 10.34 24.39
N ILE A 930 48.98 9.40 23.44
CA ILE A 930 50.18 8.95 22.72
C ILE A 930 50.79 10.09 21.90
N LYS A 931 49.97 10.92 21.23
CA LYS A 931 50.46 12.12 20.51
C LYS A 931 51.08 13.17 21.44
N GLU A 932 50.54 13.36 22.64
CA GLU A 932 51.12 14.25 23.66
C GLU A 932 52.43 13.70 24.22
N LEU A 933 52.52 12.40 24.48
CA LEU A 933 53.75 11.73 24.87
C LEU A 933 54.80 11.78 23.75
N GLN A 934 54.42 11.64 22.49
CA GLN A 934 55.34 11.80 21.36
C GLN A 934 55.85 13.25 21.22
N LYS A 935 55.01 14.25 21.53
CA LYS A 935 55.45 15.65 21.59
C LYS A 935 56.42 15.91 22.77
N SER A 936 56.17 15.34 23.93
CA SER A 936 57.06 15.49 25.09
C SER A 936 58.41 14.78 24.86
N VAL A 937 58.40 13.60 24.20
CA VAL A 937 59.62 12.90 23.78
C VAL A 937 60.41 13.72 22.76
N LYS A 938 59.77 14.29 21.73
CA LYS A 938 60.44 15.18 20.76
C LYS A 938 61.06 16.42 21.41
N ASN A 939 60.36 17.03 22.37
CA ASN A 939 60.92 18.14 23.15
C ASN A 939 62.12 17.70 24.01
N SER A 940 62.07 16.49 24.60
CA SER A 940 63.19 15.95 25.37
C SER A 940 64.42 15.63 24.49
N GLU A 941 64.20 15.16 23.26
CA GLU A 941 65.26 14.94 22.27
C GLU A 941 65.87 16.26 21.77
N GLU A 942 65.07 17.30 21.58
CA GLU A 942 65.58 18.63 21.23
C GLU A 942 66.39 19.26 22.38
N ILE A 943 65.96 19.07 23.63
CA ILE A 943 66.72 19.49 24.81
C ILE A 943 68.03 18.71 24.91
N ALA A 944 68.04 17.39 24.65
CA ALA A 944 69.25 16.58 24.62
C ALA A 944 70.22 17.03 23.51
N LYS A 945 69.72 17.28 22.29
CA LYS A 945 70.51 17.83 21.17
C LYS A 945 71.03 19.25 21.43
N LYS A 946 70.35 20.02 22.28
CA LYS A 946 70.80 21.35 22.72
C LYS A 946 71.91 21.22 23.78
N PHE A 947 71.75 20.29 24.72
CA PHE A 947 72.78 19.95 25.71
C PHE A 947 74.05 19.39 25.06
N GLU A 948 73.94 18.53 24.04
CA GLU A 948 75.09 18.05 23.26
C GLU A 948 75.82 19.18 22.53
N ARG A 949 75.09 20.15 21.96
CA ARG A 949 75.69 21.34 21.33
C ARG A 949 76.41 22.22 22.35
N GLU A 950 75.80 22.47 23.51
CA GLU A 950 76.42 23.25 24.59
C GLU A 950 77.64 22.53 25.18
N LEU A 951 77.61 21.19 25.28
CA LEU A 951 78.75 20.36 25.70
C LEU A 951 79.91 20.40 24.68
N LEU A 952 79.59 20.35 23.38
CA LEU A 952 80.58 20.47 22.31
C LEU A 952 81.23 21.86 22.30
N GLU A 953 80.43 22.91 22.55
CA GLU A 953 80.91 24.28 22.61
C GLU A 953 81.77 24.57 23.86
N THR A 954 81.44 23.96 25.01
CA THR A 954 82.31 24.00 26.21
C THR A 954 83.59 23.21 26.01
N LYS A 955 83.55 22.08 25.30
CA LYS A 955 84.74 21.27 24.97
C LYS A 955 85.70 22.00 24.02
N LEU A 956 85.16 22.76 23.05
CA LEU A 956 85.93 23.64 22.16
C LEU A 956 86.50 24.87 22.91
N LYS A 957 85.77 25.41 23.90
CA LYS A 957 86.26 26.49 24.79
C LYS A 957 87.36 26.01 25.75
N LEU A 958 87.27 24.77 26.25
CA LEU A 958 88.33 24.13 27.05
C LEU A 958 89.60 23.85 26.21
N GLN A 959 89.46 23.35 24.98
CA GLN A 959 90.57 23.13 24.06
C GLN A 959 91.29 24.42 23.61
N SER A 960 90.60 25.55 23.62
CA SER A 960 91.19 26.86 23.31
C SER A 960 91.82 27.53 24.53
N LEU A 961 91.36 27.24 25.76
CA LEU A 961 92.01 27.67 27.00
C LEU A 961 93.29 26.87 27.33
N GLU A 962 93.33 25.57 27.00
CA GLU A 962 94.52 24.72 27.21
C GLU A 962 95.72 25.14 26.33
N LYS A 963 95.46 25.76 25.18
CA LYS A 963 96.50 26.28 24.27
C LYS A 963 97.08 27.64 24.68
N LEU A 964 96.49 28.33 25.66
CA LEU A 964 96.94 29.66 26.12
C LEU A 964 97.71 29.63 27.45
N GLN A 965 97.90 28.47 28.08
CA GLN A 965 98.65 28.34 29.36
C GLN A 965 100.02 27.65 29.25
N LEU A 966 100.48 27.27 28.05
CA LEU A 966 101.79 26.63 27.84
C LEU A 966 102.71 27.47 26.93
N ASN A 967 102.98 28.70 27.35
CA ASN A 967 104.18 29.40 26.88
C ASN A 967 104.75 30.28 27.99
N ASN A 968 105.44 29.64 28.94
CA ASN A 968 106.61 30.19 29.61
C ASN A 968 107.43 29.06 30.25
N ASN A 969 108.74 29.11 30.02
CA ASN A 969 109.85 28.34 30.60
C ASN A 969 110.26 27.01 29.93
N GLU A 970 111.12 27.18 28.92
CA GLU A 970 112.48 26.64 28.80
C GLU A 970 112.85 25.23 29.33
N TYR A 971 113.32 24.43 28.37
CA TYR A 971 114.41 23.43 28.43
C TYR A 971 114.26 22.20 29.35
N SER A 972 114.01 21.03 28.75
CA SER A 972 115.08 20.09 28.35
C SER A 972 114.61 18.62 28.21
N LYS A 973 115.12 17.99 27.14
CA LYS A 973 115.38 16.54 26.96
C LYS A 973 114.24 15.53 26.75
N THR A 974 114.51 14.71 25.74
CA THR A 974 114.02 13.36 25.41
C THR A 974 112.69 13.26 24.66
N GLU A 975 112.75 13.59 23.37
CA GLU A 975 112.08 12.83 22.32
C GLU A 975 112.50 11.35 22.40
N GLY A 976 111.54 10.46 22.55
CA GLY A 976 111.79 9.03 22.57
C GLY A 976 110.69 8.20 23.21
N GLN A 977 109.41 8.50 22.93
CA GLN A 977 108.26 7.65 23.29
C GLN A 977 106.92 8.11 22.67
N SER A 978 106.94 8.62 21.44
CA SER A 978 105.71 9.00 20.69
C SER A 978 105.49 8.20 19.38
N GLU A 979 106.45 7.35 18.98
CA GLU A 979 106.27 6.48 17.81
C GLU A 979 105.55 5.15 18.10
N ASP A 980 105.40 4.75 19.36
CA ASP A 980 104.84 3.43 19.73
C ASP A 980 103.30 3.43 19.93
N MET A 981 102.68 4.61 19.99
CA MET A 981 101.21 4.75 20.02
C MET A 981 100.60 5.07 18.65
N GLN A 982 101.38 5.64 17.72
CA GLN A 982 100.92 5.89 16.35
C GLN A 982 101.02 4.62 15.48
N LYS A 983 102.09 3.80 15.66
CA LYS A 983 102.24 2.50 14.97
C LYS A 983 101.17 1.47 15.39
N LYS A 984 100.61 1.55 16.60
CA LYS A 984 99.49 0.69 17.04
C LYS A 984 98.13 1.09 16.46
N ASN A 985 97.92 2.37 16.18
CA ASN A 985 96.68 2.85 15.54
C ASN A 985 96.66 2.54 14.03
N ASP A 986 97.80 2.67 13.34
CA ASP A 986 97.89 2.38 11.90
C ASP A 986 97.83 0.86 11.60
N THR A 987 98.29 0.01 12.52
CA THR A 987 98.20 -1.46 12.39
C THR A 987 96.77 -2.00 12.57
N LEU A 988 95.89 -1.28 13.30
CA LEU A 988 94.48 -1.66 13.46
C LEU A 988 93.62 -1.19 12.27
N LYS A 989 93.92 -0.04 11.65
CA LYS A 989 93.30 0.40 10.40
C LYS A 989 93.66 -0.51 9.22
N ALA A 990 94.93 -0.94 9.11
CA ALA A 990 95.37 -1.85 8.04
C ALA A 990 94.81 -3.29 8.15
N LYS A 991 94.35 -3.73 9.33
CA LYS A 991 93.73 -5.06 9.53
C LYS A 991 92.23 -5.11 9.24
N VAL A 992 91.53 -3.98 9.29
CA VAL A 992 90.11 -3.89 8.92
C VAL A 992 89.96 -3.78 7.40
N GLU A 993 90.83 -3.02 6.74
CA GLU A 993 90.81 -2.85 5.28
C GLU A 993 91.27 -4.12 4.51
N ALA A 994 92.08 -4.98 5.13
CA ALA A 994 92.55 -6.24 4.55
C ALA A 994 91.58 -7.43 4.70
N LEU A 995 90.46 -7.29 5.42
CA LEU A 995 89.40 -8.31 5.53
C LEU A 995 88.21 -8.04 4.59
N GLU A 996 88.13 -6.85 3.98
CA GLU A 996 87.02 -6.46 3.09
C GLU A 996 87.37 -6.54 1.60
N GLN A 997 88.63 -6.79 1.20
CA GLN A 997 89.02 -6.95 -0.21
C GLN A 997 90.11 -8.02 -0.41
N GLY A 998 89.73 -9.27 -0.73
CA GLY A 998 90.69 -10.29 -1.17
C GLY A 998 90.09 -11.68 -1.49
N PRO A 999 90.29 -12.29 -2.69
CA PRO A 999 89.33 -13.23 -3.31
C PRO A 999 89.91 -14.64 -3.62
N ILE A 1000 89.19 -15.76 -3.41
CA ILE A 1000 89.51 -17.10 -4.01
C ILE A 1000 88.20 -17.95 -4.05
N ASP A 1001 87.53 -18.14 -5.20
CA ASP A 1001 87.76 -19.14 -6.25
C ASP A 1001 87.36 -20.58 -5.87
N PHE A 1002 86.31 -21.11 -6.52
CA PHE A 1002 86.15 -22.53 -6.80
C PHE A 1002 85.40 -22.72 -8.12
N THR A 1003 86.16 -22.76 -9.21
CA THR A 1003 85.70 -23.40 -10.44
C THR A 1003 86.27 -24.82 -10.54
N LYS A 1004 85.35 -25.80 -10.65
CA LYS A 1004 85.47 -27.19 -11.19
C LYS A 1004 85.87 -28.30 -10.18
N LYS A 1005 85.24 -29.47 -10.16
CA LYS A 1005 84.17 -30.08 -10.99
C LYS A 1005 83.63 -31.35 -10.32
N ASN A 1006 82.33 -31.62 -10.56
CA ASN A 1006 81.67 -32.93 -10.70
C ASN A 1006 81.34 -33.77 -9.45
N LEU A 1007 80.04 -33.91 -9.14
CA LEU A 1007 79.22 -35.12 -9.43
C LEU A 1007 77.78 -34.96 -8.84
N PHE A 1008 76.74 -35.09 -9.69
CA PHE A 1008 75.32 -35.45 -9.44
C PHE A 1008 74.50 -34.62 -8.40
N GLU A 1009 73.18 -34.40 -8.45
CA GLU A 1009 72.09 -34.57 -9.43
C GLU A 1009 70.80 -34.07 -8.73
N ILE A 1010 69.97 -33.31 -9.46
CA ILE A 1010 68.52 -33.08 -9.27
C ILE A 1010 67.99 -32.64 -7.88
N THR A 1011 67.60 -31.36 -7.76
CA THR A 1011 66.35 -31.00 -7.05
C THR A 1011 65.59 -29.90 -7.80
N LYS A 1012 64.29 -30.16 -7.95
CA LYS A 1012 63.35 -29.51 -8.86
C LYS A 1012 62.86 -28.17 -8.29
N ARG A 1013 63.01 -27.08 -9.04
CA ARG A 1013 62.18 -25.88 -8.87
C ARG A 1013 60.77 -26.21 -9.39
N LYS A 1014 59.74 -25.93 -8.59
CA LYS A 1014 58.34 -26.12 -8.95
C LYS A 1014 58.05 -25.38 -10.26
N PRO A 1015 57.40 -26.02 -11.25
CA PRO A 1015 57.06 -25.33 -12.49
C PRO A 1015 55.97 -24.29 -12.21
N ALA A 1016 56.04 -23.17 -12.92
CA ALA A 1016 54.95 -22.18 -12.93
C ALA A 1016 53.64 -22.87 -13.37
N PRO A 1017 52.47 -22.42 -12.89
CA PRO A 1017 51.18 -23.00 -13.25
C PRO A 1017 51.04 -23.06 -14.77
N ARG A 1018 50.75 -24.25 -15.30
CA ARG A 1018 50.52 -24.47 -16.72
C ARG A 1018 49.19 -23.84 -17.10
N LYS A 1019 49.18 -23.07 -18.19
CA LYS A 1019 47.99 -22.37 -18.67
C LYS A 1019 47.09 -23.42 -19.33
N PHE A 1020 45.87 -23.59 -18.82
CA PHE A 1020 44.88 -24.51 -19.37
C PHE A 1020 43.76 -23.66 -19.97
N CYS A 1021 43.35 -23.98 -21.19
CA CYS A 1021 42.23 -23.32 -21.84
C CYS A 1021 40.99 -24.22 -21.76
N ASP A 1022 40.03 -23.86 -20.90
CA ASP A 1022 38.80 -24.64 -20.67
C ASP A 1022 37.85 -24.68 -21.88
N ILE A 1023 38.13 -23.91 -22.94
CA ILE A 1023 37.28 -23.81 -24.14
C ILE A 1023 37.75 -24.76 -25.25
N CYS A 1024 39.04 -25.12 -25.28
CA CYS A 1024 39.57 -26.05 -26.27
C CYS A 1024 40.27 -27.29 -25.68
N ASP A 1025 40.38 -27.38 -24.36
CA ASP A 1025 41.01 -28.49 -23.61
C ASP A 1025 42.50 -28.72 -23.95
N GLU A 1026 43.22 -27.67 -24.35
CA GLU A 1026 44.66 -27.74 -24.66
C GLU A 1026 45.51 -27.03 -23.60
N PHE A 1027 46.62 -27.66 -23.19
CA PHE A 1027 47.55 -27.13 -22.20
C PHE A 1027 48.70 -26.35 -22.84
N ASP A 1028 49.13 -25.29 -22.15
CA ASP A 1028 50.35 -24.50 -22.38
C ASP A 1028 50.42 -23.72 -23.71
N LEU A 1029 49.33 -23.66 -24.49
CA LEU A 1029 49.27 -22.94 -25.77
C LEU A 1029 48.72 -21.52 -25.64
N HIS A 1030 47.60 -21.35 -24.94
CA HIS A 1030 46.94 -20.06 -24.68
C HIS A 1030 46.10 -20.18 -23.39
N GLU A 1031 45.69 -19.06 -22.80
CA GLU A 1031 44.76 -19.05 -21.64
C GLU A 1031 43.31 -19.10 -22.11
N THR A 1032 42.38 -19.45 -21.22
CA THR A 1032 40.94 -19.56 -21.53
C THR A 1032 40.37 -18.32 -22.24
N GLU A 1033 40.88 -17.11 -21.92
CA GLU A 1033 40.44 -15.83 -22.51
C GLU A 1033 40.98 -15.55 -23.94
N ASP A 1034 42.01 -16.27 -24.38
CA ASP A 1034 42.66 -16.10 -25.70
C ASP A 1034 42.35 -17.26 -26.66
N CYS A 1035 41.29 -18.03 -26.39
CA CYS A 1035 40.97 -19.21 -27.17
C CYS A 1035 40.55 -18.85 -28.61
N PRO A 1036 41.28 -19.33 -29.65
CA PRO A 1036 40.94 -19.04 -31.05
C PRO A 1036 39.53 -19.52 -31.46
N LYS A 1037 38.94 -20.46 -30.69
CA LYS A 1037 37.57 -20.92 -30.88
C LYS A 1037 36.51 -19.91 -30.42
N GLN A 1038 36.88 -18.90 -29.62
CA GLN A 1038 35.96 -17.82 -29.20
C GLN A 1038 35.76 -16.73 -30.25
N SER A 1039 36.54 -16.74 -31.34
CA SER A 1039 36.39 -15.80 -32.45
C SER A 1039 35.91 -16.54 -33.70
N SER A 1040 34.60 -16.75 -33.80
CA SER A 1040 33.97 -17.15 -35.06
C SER A 1040 33.60 -15.92 -35.88
N ASP A 1041 34.55 -15.40 -36.66
CA ASP A 1041 34.25 -14.71 -37.93
C ASP A 1041 35.46 -14.83 -38.89
N SER A 1042 35.21 -15.19 -40.15
CA SER A 1042 36.17 -15.54 -41.23
C SER A 1042 35.86 -14.67 -42.48
N PRO A 1043 36.64 -14.57 -43.61
CA PRO A 1043 37.87 -15.30 -44.02
C PRO A 1043 38.99 -14.53 -44.87
N VAL A 1044 40.28 -14.97 -44.78
CA VAL A 1044 41.49 -15.00 -45.73
C VAL A 1044 41.89 -13.82 -46.71
N PRO A 1045 43.13 -13.71 -47.31
CA PRO A 1045 44.29 -14.65 -47.43
C PRO A 1045 45.78 -14.13 -47.32
N PHE A 1046 46.70 -15.06 -46.96
CA PHE A 1046 48.14 -15.30 -47.37
C PHE A 1046 49.18 -14.14 -47.40
N GLU A 1047 50.44 -14.29 -46.97
CA GLU A 1047 51.49 -15.20 -47.49
C GLU A 1047 52.60 -15.56 -46.45
N GLN A 1048 53.17 -16.78 -46.60
CA GLN A 1048 54.39 -17.30 -45.93
C GLN A 1048 55.68 -16.87 -46.68
N PRO A 1049 56.89 -16.97 -46.07
CA PRO A 1049 57.70 -18.22 -46.18
C PRO A 1049 58.61 -18.55 -44.96
N GLY A 1050 58.67 -19.82 -44.53
CA GLY A 1050 59.88 -20.71 -44.46
C GLY A 1050 60.83 -20.48 -43.27
N GLU A 1051 61.34 -21.42 -42.47
CA GLU A 1051 61.58 -22.88 -42.58
C GLU A 1051 61.56 -23.55 -41.18
N LYS A 1052 61.26 -24.86 -41.17
CA LYS A 1052 61.06 -25.73 -40.00
C LYS A 1052 62.38 -26.23 -39.38
N LYS A 1053 62.42 -26.37 -38.06
CA LYS A 1053 63.20 -27.42 -37.36
C LYS A 1053 62.30 -28.18 -36.38
N GLU A 1054 62.05 -29.45 -36.71
CA GLU A 1054 61.29 -30.41 -35.92
C GLU A 1054 61.96 -30.72 -34.57
N ARG A 1055 61.15 -30.79 -33.49
CA ARG A 1055 61.53 -31.49 -32.26
C ARG A 1055 60.56 -32.65 -32.06
N LYS A 1056 61.10 -33.86 -31.95
CA LYS A 1056 60.36 -35.12 -31.81
C LYS A 1056 59.58 -35.15 -30.48
N ILE A 1057 58.30 -35.46 -30.56
CA ILE A 1057 57.41 -35.75 -29.42
C ILE A 1057 57.71 -37.19 -28.96
N PRO A 1058 57.90 -37.45 -27.65
CA PRO A 1058 58.06 -38.81 -27.13
C PRO A 1058 56.76 -39.63 -27.25
N GLU A 1059 56.89 -40.93 -27.47
CA GLU A 1059 55.75 -41.86 -27.59
C GLU A 1059 54.85 -41.86 -26.32
N PRO A 1060 53.52 -41.93 -26.47
CA PRO A 1060 52.59 -41.91 -25.33
C PRO A 1060 52.85 -43.06 -24.36
N ARG A 1061 52.80 -42.77 -23.05
CA ARG A 1061 52.90 -43.84 -22.04
C ARG A 1061 51.64 -44.69 -22.08
N LYS A 1062 51.84 -46.00 -22.18
CA LYS A 1062 50.79 -47.03 -22.11
C LYS A 1062 49.98 -46.85 -20.82
N TYR A 1063 48.66 -46.77 -20.96
CA TYR A 1063 47.69 -46.61 -19.88
C TYR A 1063 46.72 -47.78 -19.92
N CYS A 1064 46.48 -48.40 -18.77
CA CYS A 1064 45.52 -49.48 -18.65
C CYS A 1064 44.19 -48.89 -18.17
N GLU A 1065 43.15 -48.97 -19.01
CA GLU A 1065 41.80 -48.52 -18.65
C GLU A 1065 41.11 -49.45 -17.63
N SER A 1066 41.63 -50.67 -17.42
CA SER A 1066 41.01 -51.66 -16.52
C SER A 1066 41.42 -51.48 -15.06
N CYS A 1067 42.63 -50.97 -14.78
CA CYS A 1067 43.11 -50.70 -13.42
C CYS A 1067 43.60 -49.26 -13.22
N GLU A 1068 43.41 -48.41 -14.23
CA GLU A 1068 43.66 -46.97 -14.20
C GLU A 1068 45.09 -46.54 -13.84
N VAL A 1069 46.11 -47.37 -14.11
CA VAL A 1069 47.53 -47.03 -13.91
C VAL A 1069 48.32 -46.97 -15.22
N PHE A 1070 49.25 -46.02 -15.26
CA PHE A 1070 50.21 -45.85 -16.35
C PHE A 1070 51.34 -46.88 -16.21
N GLY A 1071 51.66 -47.61 -17.28
CA GLY A 1071 52.81 -48.53 -17.33
C GLY A 1071 52.58 -49.83 -18.12
N HIS A 1072 51.33 -50.19 -18.42
CA HIS A 1072 50.95 -51.38 -19.21
C HIS A 1072 49.60 -51.12 -19.94
N GLU A 1073 49.20 -51.99 -20.85
CA GLU A 1073 47.89 -51.93 -21.55
C GLU A 1073 46.91 -52.95 -20.95
N VAL A 1074 45.63 -52.81 -21.25
CA VAL A 1074 44.49 -53.62 -20.72
C VAL A 1074 44.70 -55.14 -20.78
N GLY A 1075 45.52 -55.66 -21.71
CA GLY A 1075 45.83 -57.09 -21.83
C GLY A 1075 46.97 -57.62 -20.95
N GLU A 1076 47.61 -56.76 -20.15
CA GLU A 1076 48.78 -57.09 -19.32
C GLU A 1076 48.51 -56.91 -17.81
N CYS A 1077 47.24 -56.72 -17.43
CA CYS A 1077 46.82 -56.67 -16.02
C CYS A 1077 47.04 -58.02 -15.34
N PRO A 1078 47.63 -58.07 -14.13
CA PRO A 1078 47.68 -59.30 -13.33
C PRO A 1078 46.26 -59.66 -12.85
N ASP A 1079 45.82 -60.88 -13.17
CA ASP A 1079 44.46 -61.40 -13.00
C ASP A 1079 44.03 -61.74 -11.55
N ASP A 1080 44.68 -61.22 -10.50
CA ASP A 1080 44.45 -61.70 -9.13
C ASP A 1080 43.97 -60.62 -8.15
N GLU A 1081 42.81 -60.94 -7.56
CA GLU A 1081 42.15 -60.42 -6.35
C GLU A 1081 41.10 -59.31 -6.53
N PHE A 1082 39.98 -59.75 -7.12
CA PHE A 1082 38.62 -59.41 -6.67
C PHE A 1082 38.51 -59.35 -5.13
N PHE A 1083 37.93 -58.28 -4.59
CA PHE A 1083 36.78 -58.32 -3.68
C PHE A 1083 36.08 -56.95 -3.59
#